data_AF-A0A3N5TM19-F1
#
_entry.id   AF-A0A3N5TM19-F1
#
_cell.length_a   1.000
_cell.length_b   1.000
_cell.length_c   1.000
_cell.angle_alpha   90.00
_cell.angle_beta   90.00
_cell.angle_gamma   90.00
#
_symmetry.space_group_name_H-M   'P 1'
#
loop_
_entity.id
_entity.type
_entity.pdbx_description
1 polymer ?
#
loop_
_entity_poly.entity_id
_entity_poly.type
_entity_poly.pdbx_seq_one_letter_code
_entity_poly.pdbx_strand_id
1 'polypeptide(L)'
;VLANSLQVKIEKPGDLADIDGAAWKDVITKNKIENTSGLTPEEYAGKLENRFKRLFPSRVMRKKFADKAGIYKIENNQAWKSLKKIKEINQDKKIFTRKSFSSLDLKGLKENEIENAKNSYQTILKTCNRYYGLKIAEHLDDESIPENERLAETSRRIQIADAFVKDNPDIFGIDLTPYSKNPEKLKIIKYPLSIKTEDKERLHAMVRTYQRVFYLVEDVDMAEKVVEAGYPSAVSIAMAPAAMLAKEAGLEEYAVTEIKAKADKIAVNIAAKFSTIVETAKNELADTNVGNMAFLDMQARLKEIPGYADFFGKQSFCDCKHCQSILGPAAYYVDLMDFIEEHISTPFFSEKPDHRLKLKNRRPDLWDRLELTCENTNKEIPYLLVINEVLEDAIIQNVDISIPLHDRGAIERKIYKDTLPAQVDSFVQPLHVAFEEVKIYLEHFEKTLGDLAEVGLATGDNLARLNLGISPQEYNLITTENTDLNFLKTMYGYQFTLTGSVVNKFEPQEILRNIGLTREEFGEIVSTWFLSAHGTGGPISIKAAKRDETESLQNDVEYVENMNVKTLDCLHRFVRLWRATGWMIGELDLLLSSLPMIVLKTKDINSEAVQAAGRMHRLQYNLKKNGINKTVEELITFYSLIPTRPVIKKVALPASVYDETYNYPKITPQTLKLFTPLLERLFTDKGFIIRILNQTATFLHPAFSATSAKDSNLDALLTGIGIDEDQLYQLIEGLAVPLGVRLAATAEAEKRFTLNLRTVTLLYRHAMLARLIGVTIPELFGLIALHAAVQGPHVEKLQDVEDLLRLASWWKTTRWSVNDLINISKPGFAPVVTSVNKITSTVLGTRLKYKVVRKTTATAEETVSLAANGDIDHVVNDINAKASHLYAYRSDIMGSSLLNGEYISLRTKEGRGSKTKIVIIEDSHRLFAVSAPLEIAGVDFVFSNEEVKLCRSILLTFALLVCANSRSFSSDASR
;
A
#
# COMPACT_ATOMS: atom_id res chain seq x y z
N VAL A 1 17.62 37.55 79.32
CA VAL A 1 18.37 36.28 79.13
C VAL A 1 18.80 36.13 77.67
N LEU A 2 17.87 35.94 76.71
CA LEU A 2 18.18 35.84 75.27
C LEU A 2 19.05 36.99 74.71
N ALA A 3 18.71 38.24 75.02
CA ALA A 3 19.47 39.42 74.57
C ALA A 3 20.95 39.41 75.02
N ASN A 4 21.23 38.90 76.22
CA ASN A 4 22.59 38.80 76.76
C ASN A 4 23.41 37.70 76.08
N SER A 5 22.78 36.61 75.63
CA SER A 5 23.45 35.51 74.92
C SER A 5 23.76 35.85 73.45
N LEU A 6 22.96 36.74 72.83
CA LEU A 6 23.05 37.10 71.42
C LEU A 6 23.88 38.36 71.16
N GLN A 7 24.14 39.19 72.18
CA GLN A 7 24.65 40.57 72.00
C GLN A 7 23.79 41.43 71.05
N VAL A 8 22.49 41.12 70.93
CA VAL A 8 21.52 41.83 70.10
C VAL A 8 20.45 42.47 70.98
N LYS A 9 20.01 43.68 70.63
CA LYS A 9 18.92 44.39 71.31
C LYS A 9 17.58 43.75 70.93
N ILE A 10 16.92 43.09 71.90
CA ILE A 10 15.57 42.52 71.76
C ILE A 10 14.63 43.34 72.66
N GLU A 11 13.83 44.22 72.07
CA GLU A 11 12.88 45.10 72.76
C GLU A 11 11.42 44.61 72.63
N LYS A 12 11.10 43.89 71.55
CA LYS A 12 9.75 43.39 71.23
C LYS A 12 9.83 41.96 70.68
N PRO A 13 8.74 41.16 70.79
CA PRO A 13 8.71 39.79 70.28
C PRO A 13 9.11 39.66 68.79
N GLY A 14 8.79 40.67 67.98
CA GLY A 14 9.14 40.69 66.56
C GLY A 14 10.64 40.79 66.26
N ASP A 15 11.46 41.27 67.20
CA ASP A 15 12.92 41.34 67.02
C ASP A 15 13.56 39.94 66.94
N LEU A 16 12.86 38.91 67.42
CA LEU A 16 13.28 37.51 67.32
C LEU A 16 13.27 36.98 65.88
N ALA A 17 12.52 37.63 64.98
CA ALA A 17 12.49 37.27 63.56
C ALA A 17 13.74 37.73 62.79
N ASP A 18 14.57 38.59 63.38
CA ASP A 18 15.81 39.10 62.77
C ASP A 18 17.04 38.23 63.06
N ILE A 19 16.90 37.19 63.90
CA ILE A 19 17.96 36.28 64.32
C ILE A 19 18.06 35.12 63.32
N ASP A 20 19.25 34.90 62.76
CA ASP A 20 19.51 33.81 61.81
C ASP A 20 19.76 32.45 62.51
N GLY A 21 19.72 31.36 61.74
CA GLY A 21 19.89 30.02 62.26
C GLY A 21 21.23 29.76 62.94
N ALA A 22 22.30 30.45 62.54
CA ALA A 22 23.61 30.34 63.18
C ALA A 22 23.60 30.96 64.59
N ALA A 23 22.99 32.15 64.73
CA ALA A 23 22.80 32.81 66.00
C ALA A 23 21.83 32.05 66.92
N TRP A 24 20.76 31.47 66.36
CA TRP A 24 19.86 30.59 67.12
C TRP A 24 20.56 29.33 67.61
N LYS A 25 21.39 28.70 66.77
CA LYS A 25 22.21 27.55 67.14
C LYS A 25 23.17 27.92 68.28
N ASP A 26 23.85 29.05 68.17
CA ASP A 26 24.75 29.56 69.21
C ASP A 26 24.01 29.75 70.55
N VAL A 27 22.78 30.26 70.52
CA VAL A 27 21.93 30.38 71.72
C VAL A 27 21.59 29.02 72.31
N ILE A 28 21.18 28.05 71.47
CA ILE A 28 20.81 26.71 71.91
C ILE A 28 22.01 26.00 72.54
N THR A 29 23.17 26.05 71.88
CA THR A 29 24.38 25.36 72.32
C THR A 29 25.01 26.02 73.54
N LYS A 30 25.15 27.36 73.58
CA LYS A 30 25.75 28.06 74.73
C LYS A 30 24.91 27.95 76.00
N ASN A 31 23.58 27.93 75.87
CA ASN A 31 22.67 27.86 77.02
C ASN A 31 22.18 26.43 77.34
N LYS A 32 22.68 25.40 76.64
CA LYS A 32 22.29 23.98 76.82
C LYS A 32 20.77 23.78 76.83
N ILE A 33 20.08 24.39 75.86
CA ILE A 33 18.62 24.29 75.76
C ILE A 33 18.24 22.88 75.31
N GLU A 34 17.57 22.12 76.18
CA GLU A 34 17.05 20.79 75.83
C GLU A 34 15.89 20.91 74.84
N ASN A 35 15.99 20.21 73.71
CA ASN A 35 14.92 20.09 72.74
C ASN A 35 14.19 18.76 72.93
N THR A 36 12.91 18.81 73.28
CA THR A 36 12.03 17.64 73.46
C THR A 36 11.72 16.89 72.16
N SER A 37 12.14 17.42 71.01
CA SER A 37 11.83 16.89 69.66
C SER A 37 12.88 15.93 69.10
N GLY A 38 13.99 15.67 69.81
CA GLY A 38 15.08 14.80 69.33
C GLY A 38 15.89 15.33 68.13
N LEU A 39 15.71 16.60 67.75
CA LEU A 39 16.43 17.23 66.63
C LEU A 39 17.83 17.68 67.05
N THR A 40 18.75 17.74 66.09
CA THR A 40 20.05 18.37 66.30
C THR A 40 19.91 19.86 66.64
N PRO A 41 20.86 20.47 67.36
CA PRO A 41 20.84 21.91 67.64
C PRO A 41 20.66 22.78 66.39
N GLU A 42 21.26 22.36 65.27
CA GLU A 42 21.16 23.00 63.95
C GLU A 42 19.74 22.94 63.39
N GLU A 43 19.12 21.77 63.36
CA GLU A 43 17.74 21.60 62.87
C GLU A 43 16.73 22.34 63.77
N TYR A 44 16.96 22.35 65.09
CA TYR A 44 16.11 23.07 66.01
C TYR A 44 16.24 24.59 65.85
N ALA A 45 17.45 25.10 65.63
CA ALA A 45 17.71 26.49 65.31
C ALA A 45 16.97 26.93 64.04
N GLY A 46 17.06 26.12 62.96
CA GLY A 46 16.33 26.39 61.72
C GLY A 46 14.81 26.41 61.89
N LYS A 47 14.25 25.51 62.72
CA LYS A 47 12.81 25.53 63.04
C LYS A 47 12.39 26.78 63.82
N LEU A 48 13.21 27.25 64.76
CA LEU A 48 12.95 28.48 65.51
C LEU A 48 12.99 29.71 64.60
N GLU A 49 14.01 29.81 63.75
CA GLU A 49 14.13 30.86 62.74
C GLU A 49 12.86 30.92 61.87
N ASN A 50 12.48 29.80 61.24
CA ASN A 50 11.31 29.74 60.38
C ASN A 50 10.02 30.06 61.12
N ARG A 51 9.88 29.62 62.38
CA ARG A 51 8.69 29.91 63.21
C ARG A 51 8.55 31.40 63.49
N PHE A 52 9.63 32.09 63.87
CA PHE A 52 9.58 33.54 64.15
C PHE A 52 9.40 34.35 62.86
N LYS A 53 10.04 33.95 61.76
CA LYS A 53 9.80 34.56 60.44
C LYS A 53 8.34 34.47 60.02
N ARG A 54 7.70 33.32 60.25
CA ARG A 54 6.27 33.10 59.96
C ARG A 54 5.34 33.90 60.86
N LEU A 55 5.71 34.15 62.12
CA LEU A 55 4.90 34.95 63.05
C LEU A 55 4.96 36.45 62.76
N PHE A 56 6.06 36.94 62.17
CA PHE A 56 6.27 38.36 61.86
C PHE A 56 6.62 38.60 60.39
N PRO A 57 5.78 38.16 59.43
CA PRO A 57 6.13 38.15 58.00
C PRO A 57 6.30 39.56 57.44
N SER A 58 5.52 40.54 57.90
CA SER A 58 5.66 41.94 57.48
C SER A 58 7.04 42.52 57.81
N ARG A 59 7.58 42.17 58.98
CA ARG A 59 8.90 42.63 59.41
C ARG A 59 10.01 42.04 58.55
N VAL A 60 9.96 40.73 58.33
CA VAL A 60 10.95 40.02 57.51
C VAL A 60 10.89 40.46 56.05
N MET A 61 9.69 40.61 55.47
CA MET A 61 9.53 41.15 54.13
C MET A 61 10.05 42.57 54.02
N ARG A 62 9.74 43.45 54.99
CA ARG A 62 10.27 44.83 55.00
C ARG A 62 11.80 44.84 55.00
N LYS A 63 12.43 43.99 55.82
CA LYS A 63 13.90 43.85 55.84
C LYS A 63 14.43 43.41 54.47
N LYS A 64 13.82 42.40 53.84
CA LYS A 64 14.18 41.96 52.49
C LYS A 64 14.06 43.04 51.41
N PHE A 65 13.03 43.90 51.50
CA PHE A 65 12.91 45.05 50.61
C PHE A 65 13.99 46.11 50.90
N ALA A 66 14.30 46.36 52.17
CA ALA A 66 15.34 47.30 52.57
C ALA A 66 16.77 46.84 52.18
N ASP A 67 17.10 45.56 52.40
CA ASP A 67 18.42 44.98 52.07
C ASP A 67 18.71 45.04 50.56
N LYS A 68 17.67 45.03 49.74
CA LYS A 68 17.75 45.11 48.28
C LYS A 68 17.40 46.49 47.71
N ALA A 69 17.12 47.48 48.55
CA ALA A 69 16.75 48.82 48.12
C ALA A 69 17.92 49.49 47.39
N GLY A 70 17.67 49.95 46.16
CA GLY A 70 18.68 50.59 45.31
C GLY A 70 19.63 49.64 44.56
N ILE A 71 19.56 48.31 44.78
CA ILE A 71 20.29 47.30 43.99
C ILE A 71 19.71 47.17 42.58
N TYR A 72 18.40 47.39 42.43
CA TYR A 72 17.65 47.20 41.20
C TYR A 72 17.46 48.47 40.36
N LYS A 73 18.46 49.35 40.30
CA LYS A 73 18.43 50.47 39.35
C LYS A 73 18.62 49.92 37.93
N ILE A 74 17.59 50.04 37.08
CA ILE A 74 17.69 49.66 35.66
C ILE A 74 18.47 50.74 34.89
N GLU A 75 18.37 52.00 35.34
CA GLU A 75 19.19 53.11 34.86
C GLU A 75 20.68 52.83 35.11
N ASN A 76 21.46 52.74 34.03
CA ASN A 76 22.89 52.38 33.96
C ASN A 76 23.24 50.89 34.07
N ASN A 77 22.28 49.98 33.95
CA ASN A 77 22.53 48.54 34.08
C ASN A 77 23.18 47.92 32.82
N GLN A 78 24.34 47.27 32.98
CA GLN A 78 25.02 46.49 31.94
C GLN A 78 24.11 45.39 31.36
N ALA A 79 23.20 44.83 32.16
CA ALA A 79 22.22 43.84 31.71
C ALA A 79 21.25 44.40 30.66
N TRP A 80 20.79 45.65 30.81
CA TRP A 80 19.91 46.28 29.82
C TRP A 80 20.62 46.51 28.49
N LYS A 81 21.86 47.00 28.55
CA LYS A 81 22.71 47.20 27.36
C LYS A 81 22.94 45.90 26.58
N SER A 82 23.14 44.78 27.29
CA SER A 82 23.34 43.45 26.68
C SER A 82 22.10 42.92 25.94
N LEU A 83 20.90 43.41 26.27
CA LEU A 83 19.66 42.99 25.60
C LEU A 83 19.30 43.81 24.36
N LYS A 84 20.01 44.90 24.09
CA LYS A 84 19.67 45.83 23.00
C LYS A 84 19.56 45.14 21.63
N LYS A 85 20.55 44.31 21.26
CA LYS A 85 20.54 43.55 20.00
C LYS A 85 19.35 42.58 19.90
N ILE A 86 19.04 41.86 20.97
CA ILE A 86 17.90 40.92 21.00
C ILE A 86 16.59 41.67 20.85
N LYS A 87 16.48 42.85 21.47
CA LYS A 87 15.32 43.72 21.34
C LYS A 87 15.15 44.28 19.93
N GLU A 88 16.26 44.63 19.26
CA GLU A 88 16.26 45.03 17.85
C GLU A 88 15.82 43.91 16.89
N ILE A 89 16.18 42.66 17.16
CA ILE A 89 15.76 41.49 16.36
C ILE A 89 14.27 41.16 16.62
N ASN A 90 13.76 41.45 17.82
CA ASN A 90 12.42 41.06 18.26
C ASN A 90 11.50 42.26 18.49
N GLN A 91 11.58 43.31 17.64
CA GLN A 91 10.84 44.58 17.82
C GLN A 91 9.32 44.39 17.95
N ASP A 92 8.75 43.41 17.25
CA ASP A 92 7.30 43.16 17.27
C ASP A 92 6.84 42.32 18.48
N LYS A 93 7.78 41.85 19.31
CA LYS A 93 7.50 40.93 20.41
C LYS A 93 7.65 41.64 21.75
N LYS A 94 6.70 41.40 22.64
CA LYS A 94 6.81 41.78 24.05
C LYS A 94 7.80 40.83 24.74
N ILE A 95 8.94 41.34 25.20
CA ILE A 95 10.09 40.53 25.63
C ILE A 95 9.94 40.13 27.10
N PHE A 96 9.60 41.07 27.99
CA PHE A 96 9.59 40.84 29.43
C PHE A 96 8.26 40.30 29.94
N THR A 97 7.16 40.59 29.24
CA THR A 97 5.84 40.00 29.52
C THR A 97 5.75 38.56 29.02
N ARG A 98 6.62 38.15 28.08
CA ARG A 98 6.75 36.76 27.63
C ARG A 98 7.78 36.05 28.52
N LYS A 99 7.34 35.09 29.34
CA LYS A 99 8.19 34.51 30.40
C LYS A 99 9.40 33.69 29.90
N SER A 100 9.43 33.24 28.64
CA SER A 100 10.46 32.33 28.13
C SER A 100 11.44 32.96 27.15
N PHE A 101 12.74 32.88 27.48
CA PHE A 101 13.85 33.30 26.62
C PHE A 101 13.97 32.46 25.34
N SER A 102 13.60 31.18 25.35
CA SER A 102 13.73 30.29 24.18
C SER A 102 12.78 30.65 23.03
N SER A 103 11.80 31.50 23.30
CA SER A 103 10.81 31.95 22.32
C SER A 103 11.23 33.20 21.52
N LEU A 104 12.39 33.77 21.86
CA LEU A 104 12.99 34.92 21.19
C LEU A 104 13.75 34.46 19.94
N ASP A 105 13.72 35.28 18.89
CA ASP A 105 14.56 35.04 17.71
C ASP A 105 16.01 35.42 18.05
N LEU A 106 16.91 34.47 17.84
CA LEU A 106 18.33 34.56 18.13
C LEU A 106 19.19 34.52 16.86
N LYS A 107 18.57 34.56 15.67
CA LYS A 107 19.28 34.51 14.39
C LYS A 107 20.32 35.63 14.30
N GLY A 108 21.57 35.24 14.05
CA GLY A 108 22.69 36.17 13.87
C GLY A 108 23.50 36.50 15.13
N LEU A 109 23.19 35.91 16.29
CA LEU A 109 23.97 36.09 17.53
C LEU A 109 24.96 34.94 17.77
N LYS A 110 26.13 35.25 18.35
CA LYS A 110 27.12 34.23 18.76
C LYS A 110 26.75 33.58 20.09
N GLU A 111 27.21 32.35 20.33
CA GLU A 111 26.90 31.58 21.55
C GLU A 111 27.21 32.33 22.86
N ASN A 112 28.37 33.00 22.95
CA ASN A 112 28.73 33.83 24.11
C ASN A 112 27.82 35.07 24.26
N GLU A 113 27.28 35.62 23.17
CA GLU A 113 26.32 36.73 23.22
C GLU A 113 24.96 36.25 23.72
N ILE A 114 24.54 35.04 23.32
CA ILE A 114 23.30 34.40 23.75
C ILE A 114 23.33 34.11 25.26
N GLU A 115 24.41 33.53 25.79
CA GLU A 115 24.49 33.19 27.22
C GLU A 115 24.52 34.46 28.11
N ASN A 116 25.29 35.48 27.71
CA ASN A 116 25.31 36.77 28.41
C ASN A 116 23.95 37.46 28.39
N ALA A 117 23.26 37.42 27.24
CA ALA A 117 21.93 37.96 27.12
C ALA A 117 20.90 37.19 27.95
N LYS A 118 20.97 35.86 27.99
CA LYS A 118 20.10 35.02 28.82
C LYS A 118 20.23 35.36 30.30
N ASN A 119 21.46 35.51 30.80
CA ASN A 119 21.72 35.94 32.18
C ASN A 119 21.19 37.35 32.47
N SER A 120 21.36 38.28 31.51
CA SER A 120 20.86 39.65 31.60
C SER A 120 19.32 39.71 31.59
N TYR A 121 18.70 38.92 30.72
CA TYR A 121 17.25 38.74 30.63
C TYR A 121 16.69 38.23 31.94
N GLN A 122 17.26 37.16 32.51
CA GLN A 122 16.82 36.61 33.80
C GLN A 122 16.95 37.64 34.93
N THR A 123 18.01 38.46 34.93
CA THR A 123 18.22 39.51 35.93
C THR A 123 17.12 40.58 35.89
N ILE A 124 16.79 41.06 34.68
CA ILE A 124 15.74 42.06 34.49
C ILE A 124 14.37 41.45 34.78
N LEU A 125 14.11 40.22 34.36
CA LEU A 125 12.86 39.54 34.59
C LEU A 125 12.60 39.33 36.10
N LYS A 126 13.61 38.88 36.86
CA LYS A 126 13.53 38.79 38.34
C LYS A 126 13.19 40.14 38.97
N THR A 127 13.76 41.22 38.46
CA THR A 127 13.44 42.58 38.93
C THR A 127 11.98 42.95 38.63
N CYS A 128 11.51 42.70 37.41
CA CYS A 128 10.12 42.95 37.04
C CYS A 128 9.16 42.15 37.92
N ASN A 129 9.47 40.88 38.16
CA ASN A 129 8.66 39.95 38.95
C ASN A 129 8.62 40.31 40.44
N ARG A 130 9.74 40.75 41.02
CA ARG A 130 9.79 41.27 42.40
C ARG A 130 8.77 42.39 42.63
N TYR A 131 8.56 43.22 41.60
CA TYR A 131 7.66 44.36 41.63
C TYR A 131 6.42 44.13 40.73
N TYR A 132 5.94 42.89 40.61
CA TYR A 132 4.89 42.46 39.65
C TYR A 132 3.66 43.39 39.58
N GLY A 133 3.21 43.94 40.72
CA GLY A 133 2.07 44.87 40.77
C GLY A 133 2.30 46.27 40.19
N LEU A 134 3.55 46.66 39.94
CA LEU A 134 3.91 47.98 39.40
C LEU A 134 3.81 48.06 37.88
N LYS A 135 3.49 46.95 37.20
CA LYS A 135 3.43 46.83 35.74
C LYS A 135 4.71 47.29 35.04
N ILE A 136 5.87 46.84 35.56
CA ILE A 136 7.18 47.21 35.03
C ILE A 136 7.45 46.48 33.71
N ALA A 137 7.17 45.19 33.63
CA ALA A 137 7.39 44.40 32.41
C ALA A 137 6.61 44.97 31.22
N GLU A 138 5.32 45.27 31.41
CA GLU A 138 4.46 45.86 30.37
C GLU A 138 4.98 47.23 29.94
N HIS A 139 5.51 48.02 30.87
CA HIS A 139 6.03 49.35 30.57
C HIS A 139 7.39 49.29 29.83
N LEU A 140 8.24 48.32 30.14
CA LEU A 140 9.51 48.08 29.45
C LEU A 140 9.31 47.52 28.03
N ASP A 141 8.20 46.82 27.79
CA ASP A 141 7.79 46.28 26.48
C ASP A 141 7.01 47.29 25.61
N ASP A 142 6.64 48.46 26.13
CA ASP A 142 5.86 49.46 25.38
C ASP A 142 6.76 50.29 24.46
N GLU A 143 6.94 49.86 23.21
CA GLU A 143 7.78 50.57 22.23
C GLU A 143 7.27 51.95 21.81
N SER A 144 6.04 52.34 22.18
CA SER A 144 5.53 53.68 21.89
C SER A 144 6.20 54.78 22.74
N ILE A 145 6.87 54.40 23.83
CA ILE A 145 7.51 55.31 24.78
C ILE A 145 9.03 55.30 24.57
N PRO A 146 9.70 56.47 24.48
CA PRO A 146 11.16 56.53 24.36
C PRO A 146 11.87 55.75 25.46
N GLU A 147 12.96 55.05 25.12
CA GLU A 147 13.70 54.18 26.04
C GLU A 147 14.11 54.89 27.35
N ASN A 148 14.64 56.11 27.24
CA ASN A 148 15.06 56.89 28.40
C ASN A 148 13.88 57.20 29.35
N GLU A 149 12.69 57.46 28.80
CA GLU A 149 11.49 57.73 29.58
C GLU A 149 10.95 56.45 30.25
N ARG A 150 11.00 55.31 29.54
CA ARG A 150 10.63 54.00 30.12
C ARG A 150 11.50 53.62 31.32
N LEU A 151 12.81 53.85 31.19
CA LEU A 151 13.77 53.56 32.25
C LEU A 151 13.58 54.50 33.45
N ALA A 152 13.40 55.80 33.19
CA ALA A 152 13.12 56.83 34.20
C ALA A 152 11.87 56.51 35.02
N GLU A 153 10.77 56.19 34.34
CA GLU A 153 9.49 55.87 34.98
C GLU A 153 9.57 54.53 35.74
N THR A 154 10.31 53.55 35.23
CA THR A 154 10.54 52.28 35.95
C THR A 154 11.27 52.51 37.27
N SER A 155 12.35 53.29 37.26
CA SER A 155 13.07 53.61 38.49
C SER A 155 12.23 54.42 39.46
N ARG A 156 11.42 55.38 38.96
CA ARG A 156 10.47 56.13 39.78
C ARG A 156 9.50 55.19 40.51
N ARG A 157 8.90 54.23 39.79
CA ARG A 157 7.96 53.26 40.37
C ARG A 157 8.61 52.41 41.45
N ILE A 158 9.82 51.89 41.20
CA ILE A 158 10.58 51.09 42.17
C ILE A 158 10.89 51.92 43.42
N GLN A 159 11.40 53.15 43.26
CA GLN A 159 11.73 54.03 44.39
C GLN A 159 10.52 54.35 45.27
N ILE A 160 9.36 54.61 44.65
CA ILE A 160 8.11 54.84 45.36
C ILE A 160 7.67 53.59 46.13
N ALA A 161 7.84 52.39 45.55
CA ALA A 161 7.50 51.13 46.21
C ALA A 161 8.41 50.81 47.39
N ASP A 162 9.72 51.01 47.25
CA ASP A 162 10.68 50.82 48.34
C ASP A 162 10.40 51.81 49.49
N ALA A 163 10.11 53.08 49.17
CA ALA A 163 9.69 54.07 50.16
C ALA A 163 8.36 53.69 50.84
N PHE A 164 7.39 53.20 50.08
CA PHE A 164 6.09 52.79 50.61
C PHE A 164 6.20 51.63 51.61
N VAL A 165 6.99 50.60 51.30
CA VAL A 165 7.25 49.48 52.22
C VAL A 165 8.05 49.94 53.44
N LYS A 166 8.99 50.87 53.25
CA LYS A 166 9.76 51.46 54.35
C LYS A 166 8.88 52.25 55.32
N ASP A 167 7.93 53.05 54.83
CA ASP A 167 7.10 53.93 55.65
C ASP A 167 5.91 53.23 56.33
N ASN A 168 5.58 52.01 55.87
CA ASN A 168 4.48 51.19 56.39
C ASN A 168 4.97 49.81 56.89
N PRO A 169 5.47 49.71 58.14
CA PRO A 169 6.10 48.50 58.64
C PRO A 169 5.23 47.23 58.64
N ASP A 170 3.91 47.40 58.78
CA ASP A 170 2.95 46.30 58.90
C ASP A 170 2.19 46.01 57.60
N ILE A 171 2.59 46.63 56.48
CA ILE A 171 1.78 46.67 55.24
C ILE A 171 1.38 45.29 54.70
N PHE A 172 2.27 44.29 54.78
CA PHE A 172 1.98 42.92 54.33
C PHE A 172 0.99 42.17 55.24
N GLY A 173 0.68 42.68 56.43
CA GLY A 173 -0.32 42.13 57.35
C GLY A 173 -1.67 42.85 57.30
N ILE A 174 -1.80 43.90 56.48
CA ILE A 174 -3.04 44.65 56.30
C ILE A 174 -3.79 44.09 55.09
N ASP A 175 -5.05 43.72 55.28
CA ASP A 175 -5.92 43.33 54.15
C ASP A 175 -6.23 44.57 53.30
N LEU A 176 -5.59 44.63 52.12
CA LEU A 176 -5.68 45.73 51.15
C LEU A 176 -6.83 45.55 50.14
N THR A 177 -7.77 44.64 50.39
CA THR A 177 -8.93 44.47 49.51
C THR A 177 -10.00 45.55 49.77
N PRO A 178 -10.82 45.90 48.76
CA PRO A 178 -11.91 46.88 48.93
C PRO A 178 -12.91 46.53 50.05
N TYR A 179 -13.03 45.25 50.39
CA TYR A 179 -13.93 44.72 51.42
C TYR A 179 -13.20 44.25 52.68
N SER A 180 -12.07 44.88 52.99
CA SER A 180 -11.26 44.57 54.18
C SER A 180 -12.13 44.52 55.43
N LYS A 181 -12.00 43.43 56.21
CA LYS A 181 -12.73 43.27 57.49
C LYS A 181 -12.35 44.33 58.53
N ASN A 182 -11.27 45.10 58.29
CA ASN A 182 -10.76 46.14 59.18
C ASN A 182 -10.49 47.44 58.38
N PRO A 183 -11.53 48.15 57.91
CA PRO A 183 -11.37 49.32 57.03
C PRO A 183 -10.59 50.47 57.70
N GLU A 184 -10.60 50.54 59.03
CA GLU A 184 -9.81 51.53 59.79
C GLU A 184 -8.29 51.35 59.58
N LYS A 185 -7.82 50.12 59.31
CA LYS A 185 -6.39 49.87 59.01
C LYS A 185 -5.98 50.41 57.63
N LEU A 186 -6.92 50.67 56.73
CA LEU A 186 -6.63 51.28 55.42
C LEU A 186 -6.39 52.79 55.55
N LYS A 187 -6.99 53.45 56.56
CA LYS A 187 -6.87 54.90 56.78
C LYS A 187 -5.50 55.31 57.33
N ILE A 188 -4.76 54.39 57.96
CA ILE A 188 -3.44 54.63 58.57
C ILE A 188 -2.27 54.39 57.61
N ILE A 189 -2.54 53.94 56.38
CA ILE A 189 -1.51 53.72 55.36
C ILE A 189 -0.92 55.06 54.92
N LYS A 190 0.41 55.19 55.04
CA LYS A 190 1.16 56.36 54.60
C LYS A 190 1.53 56.22 53.14
N TYR A 191 1.33 57.29 52.38
CA TYR A 191 1.73 57.37 50.98
C TYR A 191 2.73 58.52 50.77
N PRO A 192 3.62 58.42 49.78
CA PRO A 192 4.44 59.55 49.35
C PRO A 192 3.59 60.76 48.94
N LEU A 193 4.11 61.97 49.16
CA LEU A 193 3.45 63.23 48.79
C LEU A 193 3.12 63.26 47.29
N SER A 194 1.90 63.69 46.93
CA SER A 194 1.44 63.85 45.55
C SER A 194 1.41 62.55 44.70
N ILE A 195 1.21 61.39 45.33
CA ILE A 195 1.09 60.11 44.60
C ILE A 195 -0.16 60.05 43.71
N LYS A 196 -0.01 59.55 42.48
CA LYS A 196 -1.11 59.32 41.53
C LYS A 196 -2.03 58.18 41.99
N THR A 197 -3.31 58.21 41.64
CA THR A 197 -4.28 57.16 42.00
C THR A 197 -3.87 55.80 41.42
N GLU A 198 -3.36 55.77 40.20
CA GLU A 198 -2.89 54.54 39.54
C GLU A 198 -1.68 53.94 40.26
N ASP A 199 -0.79 54.78 40.80
CA ASP A 199 0.37 54.33 41.55
C ASP A 199 -0.03 53.76 42.92
N LYS A 200 -1.08 54.27 43.56
CA LYS A 200 -1.62 53.66 44.79
C LYS A 200 -2.11 52.23 44.53
N GLU A 201 -2.88 52.02 43.47
CA GLU A 201 -3.37 50.68 43.10
C GLU A 201 -2.23 49.73 42.75
N ARG A 202 -1.20 50.21 42.02
CA ARG A 202 0.00 49.43 41.71
C ARG A 202 0.76 48.98 42.97
N LEU A 203 0.93 49.89 43.94
CA LEU A 203 1.56 49.55 45.22
C LEU A 203 0.75 48.50 45.99
N HIS A 204 -0.58 48.64 46.02
CA HIS A 204 -1.44 47.65 46.64
C HIS A 204 -1.39 46.31 45.93
N ALA A 205 -1.39 46.29 44.59
CA ALA A 205 -1.26 45.07 43.80
C ALA A 205 0.08 44.36 44.06
N MET A 206 1.17 45.12 44.23
CA MET A 206 2.47 44.58 44.59
C MET A 206 2.42 43.89 45.96
N VAL A 207 1.91 44.58 46.99
CA VAL A 207 1.79 44.00 48.33
C VAL A 207 0.85 42.78 48.34
N ARG A 208 -0.31 42.87 47.68
CA ARG A 208 -1.25 41.75 47.52
C ARG A 208 -0.60 40.53 46.85
N THR A 209 0.38 40.72 45.97
CA THR A 209 1.13 39.62 45.36
C THR A 209 1.91 38.82 46.40
N TYR A 210 2.68 39.50 47.24
CA TYR A 210 3.40 38.85 48.33
C TYR A 210 2.47 38.25 49.39
N GLN A 211 1.35 38.91 49.70
CA GLN A 211 0.34 38.35 50.61
C GLN A 211 -0.24 37.03 50.09
N ARG A 212 -0.61 36.98 48.81
CA ARG A 212 -1.16 35.78 48.16
C ARG A 212 -0.16 34.62 48.15
N VAL A 213 1.09 34.89 47.76
CA VAL A 213 2.12 33.85 47.68
C VAL A 213 2.56 33.42 49.07
N PHE A 214 2.71 34.33 50.03
CA PHE A 214 3.02 33.97 51.42
C PHE A 214 1.91 33.13 52.07
N TYR A 215 0.63 33.44 51.84
CA TYR A 215 -0.48 32.63 52.35
C TYR A 215 -0.45 31.18 51.83
N LEU A 216 0.06 30.98 50.60
CA LEU A 216 0.21 29.66 49.98
C LEU A 216 1.42 28.90 50.52
N VAL A 217 2.58 29.58 50.59
CA VAL A 217 3.88 28.97 50.86
C VAL A 217 4.18 28.88 52.36
N GLU A 218 3.64 29.79 53.16
CA GLU A 218 3.83 29.93 54.62
C GLU A 218 5.30 30.14 55.07
N ASP A 219 6.19 30.41 54.13
CA ASP A 219 7.60 30.73 54.33
C ASP A 219 7.96 31.99 53.53
N VAL A 220 8.56 32.98 54.20
CA VAL A 220 8.85 34.29 53.64
C VAL A 220 9.97 34.23 52.58
N ASP A 221 10.99 33.38 52.81
CA ASP A 221 12.13 33.22 51.92
C ASP A 221 11.71 32.49 50.63
N MET A 222 10.92 31.43 50.77
CA MET A 222 10.38 30.71 49.62
C MET A 222 9.35 31.55 48.86
N ALA A 223 8.49 32.32 49.54
CA ALA A 223 7.52 33.19 48.88
C ALA A 223 8.19 34.27 48.03
N GLU A 224 9.30 34.86 48.50
CA GLU A 224 10.09 35.80 47.71
C GLU A 224 10.65 35.14 46.44
N LYS A 225 11.24 33.94 46.57
CA LYS A 225 11.77 33.18 45.43
C LYS A 225 10.69 32.85 44.38
N VAL A 226 9.51 32.41 44.83
CA VAL A 226 8.37 32.09 43.95
C VAL A 226 7.87 33.34 43.22
N VAL A 227 7.78 34.48 43.92
CA VAL A 227 7.42 35.77 43.28
C VAL A 227 8.50 36.17 42.27
N GLU A 228 9.78 36.16 42.62
CA GLU A 228 10.89 36.52 41.71
C GLU A 228 11.00 35.60 40.49
N ALA A 229 10.60 34.34 40.63
CA ALA A 229 10.47 33.38 39.51
C ALA A 229 9.28 33.68 38.58
N GLY A 230 8.40 34.63 38.92
CA GLY A 230 7.30 35.07 38.07
C GLY A 230 5.99 34.35 38.32
N TYR A 231 5.79 33.82 39.52
CA TYR A 231 4.58 33.09 39.93
C TYR A 231 3.79 33.87 41.00
N PRO A 232 3.04 34.92 40.61
CA PRO A 232 2.42 35.87 41.53
C PRO A 232 1.10 35.38 42.17
N SER A 233 0.65 34.16 41.85
CA SER A 233 -0.66 33.64 42.24
C SER A 233 -0.70 32.11 42.34
N ALA A 234 -1.70 31.57 43.05
CA ALA A 234 -1.96 30.13 43.10
C ALA A 234 -2.23 29.54 41.70
N VAL A 235 -2.98 30.24 40.84
CA VAL A 235 -3.27 29.76 39.48
C VAL A 235 -1.99 29.63 38.65
N SER A 236 -1.11 30.65 38.68
CA SER A 236 0.16 30.58 37.96
C SER A 236 1.07 29.44 38.44
N ILE A 237 0.99 29.08 39.72
CA ILE A 237 1.76 27.97 40.32
C ILE A 237 1.14 26.62 39.95
N ALA A 238 -0.19 26.53 39.97
CA ALA A 238 -0.94 25.34 39.59
C ALA A 238 -0.71 24.97 38.11
N MET A 239 -0.61 25.95 37.22
CA MET A 239 -0.36 25.73 35.79
C MET A 239 1.11 25.43 35.45
N ALA A 240 2.05 25.63 36.37
CA ALA A 240 3.48 25.45 36.08
C ALA A 240 3.92 23.99 36.27
N PRO A 241 4.70 23.39 35.35
CA PRO A 241 5.32 22.09 35.61
C PRO A 241 6.21 22.14 36.87
N ALA A 242 6.08 21.16 37.76
CA ALA A 242 6.75 21.17 39.07
C ALA A 242 8.27 21.30 38.95
N ALA A 243 8.89 20.55 38.03
CA ALA A 243 10.32 20.61 37.77
C ALA A 243 10.77 21.98 37.23
N MET A 244 9.95 22.62 36.39
CA MET A 244 10.24 23.97 35.87
C MET A 244 10.18 25.01 36.99
N LEU A 245 9.13 24.98 37.81
CA LEU A 245 8.98 25.86 38.95
C LEU A 245 10.11 25.71 39.97
N ALA A 246 10.52 24.46 40.28
CA ALA A 246 11.66 24.18 41.17
C ALA A 246 12.96 24.79 40.64
N LYS A 247 13.23 24.59 39.35
CA LYS A 247 14.41 25.13 38.66
C LYS A 247 14.42 26.66 38.64
N GLU A 248 13.30 27.30 38.31
CA GLU A 248 13.20 28.76 38.18
C GLU A 248 13.22 29.48 39.52
N ALA A 249 12.57 28.92 40.55
CA ALA A 249 12.57 29.47 41.91
C ALA A 249 13.83 29.13 42.71
N GLY A 250 14.67 28.19 42.23
CA GLY A 250 15.83 27.71 42.99
C GLY A 250 15.40 27.09 44.33
N LEU A 251 14.39 26.20 44.25
CA LEU A 251 13.80 25.46 45.35
C LEU A 251 13.97 23.96 45.11
N GLU A 252 14.02 23.20 46.20
CA GLU A 252 14.00 21.74 46.15
C GLU A 252 12.64 21.24 45.64
N GLU A 253 12.66 20.19 44.80
CA GLU A 253 11.46 19.67 44.12
C GLU A 253 10.37 19.18 45.11
N TYR A 254 10.78 18.63 46.25
CA TYR A 254 9.84 18.21 47.30
C TYR A 254 9.05 19.41 47.87
N ALA A 255 9.70 20.56 48.08
CA ALA A 255 9.07 21.76 48.62
C ALA A 255 8.07 22.34 47.62
N VAL A 256 8.42 22.31 46.33
CA VAL A 256 7.53 22.74 45.25
C VAL A 256 6.29 21.85 45.15
N THR A 257 6.43 20.55 45.37
CA THR A 257 5.30 19.60 45.33
C THR A 257 4.21 19.96 46.36
N GLU A 258 4.61 20.32 47.59
CA GLU A 258 3.66 20.77 48.62
C GLU A 258 2.99 22.10 48.26
N ILE A 259 3.78 23.06 47.78
CA ILE A 259 3.29 24.38 47.34
C ILE A 259 2.27 24.22 46.20
N LYS A 260 2.58 23.35 45.23
CA LYS A 260 1.72 23.07 44.08
C LYS A 260 0.41 22.39 44.52
N ALA A 261 0.45 21.41 45.41
CA ALA A 261 -0.76 20.77 45.93
C ALA A 261 -1.72 21.76 46.62
N LYS A 262 -1.17 22.74 47.37
CA LYS A 262 -1.99 23.85 47.93
C LYS A 262 -2.52 24.78 46.83
N ALA A 263 -1.71 25.04 45.81
CA ALA A 263 -2.06 25.92 44.70
C ALA A 263 -3.18 25.33 43.83
N ASP A 264 -3.10 24.03 43.52
CA ASP A 264 -4.10 23.28 42.76
C ASP A 264 -5.45 23.30 43.48
N LYS A 265 -5.47 23.05 44.80
CA LYS A 265 -6.69 23.16 45.60
C LYS A 265 -7.31 24.54 45.50
N ILE A 266 -6.51 25.60 45.56
CA ILE A 266 -7.01 26.99 45.44
C ILE A 266 -7.50 27.26 44.01
N ALA A 267 -6.76 26.83 42.99
CA ALA A 267 -7.13 27.02 41.58
C ALA A 267 -8.45 26.30 41.24
N VAL A 268 -8.63 25.06 41.68
CA VAL A 268 -9.89 24.30 41.54
C VAL A 268 -11.04 25.00 42.27
N ASN A 269 -10.80 25.51 43.48
CA ASN A 269 -11.83 26.23 44.24
C ASN A 269 -12.23 27.55 43.55
N ILE A 270 -11.27 28.25 42.94
CA ILE A 270 -11.53 29.45 42.13
C ILE A 270 -12.35 29.07 40.89
N ALA A 271 -11.97 28.02 40.17
CA ALA A 271 -12.69 27.57 38.98
C ALA A 271 -14.14 27.16 39.31
N ALA A 272 -14.36 26.41 40.41
CA ALA A 272 -15.68 26.04 40.88
C ALA A 272 -16.54 27.28 41.22
N LYS A 273 -15.97 28.24 41.97
CA LYS A 273 -16.66 29.50 42.29
C LYS A 273 -16.98 30.32 41.03
N PHE A 274 -16.07 30.34 40.07
CA PHE A 274 -16.29 31.03 38.80
C PHE A 274 -17.38 30.35 37.97
N SER A 275 -17.44 29.01 37.96
CA SER A 275 -18.55 28.27 37.34
C SER A 275 -19.88 28.65 37.96
N THR A 276 -19.96 28.70 39.30
CA THR A 276 -21.17 29.15 40.00
C THR A 276 -21.51 30.60 39.66
N ILE A 277 -20.50 31.48 39.53
CA ILE A 277 -20.69 32.86 39.08
C ILE A 277 -21.29 32.90 37.67
N VAL A 278 -20.76 32.13 36.72
CA VAL A 278 -21.23 32.09 35.32
C VAL A 278 -22.64 31.50 35.23
N GLU A 279 -22.92 30.41 35.95
CA GLU A 279 -24.25 29.79 36.00
C GLU A 279 -25.30 30.74 36.59
N THR A 280 -24.95 31.42 37.69
CA THR A 280 -25.79 32.49 38.26
C THR A 280 -25.93 33.65 37.26
N ALA A 281 -24.86 34.01 36.54
CA ALA A 281 -24.84 35.08 35.54
C ALA A 281 -25.67 34.77 34.27
N LYS A 282 -25.89 33.49 33.94
CA LYS A 282 -26.78 33.06 32.85
C LYS A 282 -28.25 33.11 33.21
N ASN A 283 -28.58 33.14 34.51
CA ASN A 283 -29.92 33.39 35.01
C ASN A 283 -30.99 32.38 34.52
N GLU A 284 -30.62 31.15 34.15
CA GLU A 284 -31.55 30.13 33.62
C GLU A 284 -32.64 29.71 34.62
N LEU A 285 -32.41 29.96 35.92
CA LEU A 285 -33.35 29.68 37.01
C LEU A 285 -34.14 30.91 37.49
N ALA A 286 -33.95 32.10 36.92
CA ALA A 286 -34.67 33.30 37.37
C ALA A 286 -36.19 33.19 37.25
N ASP A 287 -36.67 32.46 36.25
CA ASP A 287 -38.10 32.24 36.03
C ASP A 287 -38.64 31.04 36.82
N THR A 288 -37.84 30.43 37.70
CA THR A 288 -38.26 29.34 38.57
C THR A 288 -38.53 29.83 39.99
N ASN A 289 -39.55 29.25 40.65
CA ASN A 289 -39.92 29.56 42.06
C ASN A 289 -38.82 29.25 43.11
N VAL A 290 -37.66 28.75 42.68
CA VAL A 290 -36.50 28.39 43.51
C VAL A 290 -35.32 29.36 43.33
N GLY A 291 -35.46 30.38 42.45
CA GLY A 291 -34.45 31.39 42.17
C GLY A 291 -34.28 32.41 43.31
N ASN A 292 -33.57 32.04 44.38
CA ASN A 292 -33.44 32.87 45.58
C ASN A 292 -32.18 33.76 45.61
N MET A 293 -31.49 33.99 44.47
CA MET A 293 -30.26 34.77 44.42
C MET A 293 -30.46 36.12 43.72
N ALA A 294 -30.14 37.21 44.41
CA ALA A 294 -30.15 38.56 43.87
C ALA A 294 -28.98 38.76 42.89
N PHE A 295 -29.18 38.35 41.64
CA PHE A 295 -28.27 38.50 40.49
C PHE A 295 -27.64 39.90 40.37
N LEU A 296 -28.42 40.95 40.65
CA LEU A 296 -28.02 42.35 40.50
C LEU A 296 -26.85 42.75 41.42
N ASP A 297 -26.83 42.26 42.67
CA ASP A 297 -25.76 42.54 43.64
C ASP A 297 -24.44 41.87 43.26
N MET A 298 -24.52 40.66 42.71
CA MET A 298 -23.37 39.89 42.27
C MET A 298 -22.73 40.50 41.01
N GLN A 299 -23.55 40.92 40.04
CA GLN A 299 -23.06 41.59 38.83
C GLN A 299 -22.44 42.95 39.16
N ALA A 300 -23.00 43.71 40.10
CA ALA A 300 -22.41 44.95 40.60
C ALA A 300 -21.03 44.69 41.22
N ARG A 301 -20.91 43.67 42.09
CA ARG A 301 -19.65 43.28 42.73
C ARG A 301 -18.58 42.80 41.74
N LEU A 302 -18.96 42.10 40.67
CA LEU A 302 -18.02 41.67 39.63
C LEU A 302 -17.52 42.85 38.79
N LYS A 303 -18.37 43.84 38.52
CA LYS A 303 -17.98 45.09 37.84
C LYS A 303 -17.01 45.94 38.66
N GLU A 304 -17.05 45.83 39.99
CA GLU A 304 -16.09 46.50 40.89
C GLU A 304 -14.71 45.86 40.90
N ILE A 305 -14.53 44.65 40.34
CA ILE A 305 -13.22 44.00 40.22
C ILE A 305 -12.43 44.73 39.12
N PRO A 306 -11.31 45.41 39.45
CA PRO A 306 -10.53 46.15 38.47
C PRO A 306 -9.99 45.22 37.37
N GLY A 307 -10.22 45.59 36.11
CA GLY A 307 -9.77 44.83 34.92
C GLY A 307 -10.68 43.67 34.50
N TYR A 308 -11.79 43.39 35.20
CA TYR A 308 -12.68 42.26 34.86
C TYR A 308 -13.22 42.33 33.42
N ALA A 309 -13.67 43.51 32.97
CA ALA A 309 -14.12 43.71 31.59
C ALA A 309 -12.96 43.66 30.57
N ASP A 310 -11.74 43.98 30.99
CA ASP A 310 -10.55 43.90 30.13
C ASP A 310 -10.10 42.44 29.93
N PHE A 311 -10.27 41.58 30.94
CA PHE A 311 -9.92 40.16 30.88
C PHE A 311 -10.93 39.32 30.10
N PHE A 312 -12.22 39.61 30.24
CA PHE A 312 -13.29 38.76 29.72
C PHE A 312 -14.15 39.44 28.65
N GLY A 313 -13.80 40.67 28.23
CA GLY A 313 -14.52 41.44 27.23
C GLY A 313 -15.89 41.95 27.70
N LYS A 314 -16.72 42.41 26.75
CA LYS A 314 -18.13 42.73 27.03
C LYS A 314 -18.84 41.44 27.46
N GLN A 315 -19.42 41.44 28.66
CA GLN A 315 -20.12 40.31 29.29
C GLN A 315 -21.48 39.99 28.64
N SER A 316 -21.50 40.03 27.31
CA SER A 316 -22.61 39.59 26.48
C SER A 316 -22.42 38.09 26.29
N PHE A 317 -22.79 37.30 27.29
CA PHE A 317 -22.84 35.84 27.15
C PHE A 317 -23.72 35.53 25.92
N CYS A 318 -23.10 35.04 24.85
CA CYS A 318 -23.76 34.84 23.56
C CYS A 318 -24.59 33.55 23.59
N ASP A 319 -25.70 33.53 22.84
CA ASP A 319 -26.33 32.30 22.33
C ASP A 319 -25.40 31.66 21.27
N CYS A 320 -24.21 31.20 21.68
CA CYS A 320 -23.25 30.58 20.79
C CYS A 320 -23.80 29.24 20.28
N LYS A 321 -23.63 28.97 18.99
CA LYS A 321 -23.79 27.61 18.45
C LYS A 321 -22.77 26.69 19.12
N HIS A 322 -23.05 25.39 19.21
CA HIS A 322 -22.16 24.43 19.86
C HIS A 322 -20.72 24.45 19.30
N CYS A 323 -20.53 24.68 18.00
CA CYS A 323 -19.21 24.85 17.35
C CYS A 323 -18.39 26.04 17.88
N GLN A 324 -19.02 27.03 18.52
CA GLN A 324 -18.41 28.22 19.11
C GLN A 324 -18.39 28.16 20.64
N SER A 325 -18.81 27.03 21.23
CA SER A 325 -18.82 26.80 22.66
C SER A 325 -17.43 26.42 23.18
N ILE A 326 -17.13 26.80 24.41
CA ILE A 326 -15.96 26.32 25.16
C ILE A 326 -16.00 24.80 25.43
N LEU A 327 -17.18 24.18 25.26
CA LEU A 327 -17.38 22.72 25.36
C LEU A 327 -17.54 22.06 23.98
N GLY A 328 -17.35 22.82 22.90
CA GLY A 328 -17.52 22.35 21.53
C GLY A 328 -16.30 21.58 20.98
N PRO A 329 -16.43 20.90 19.83
CA PRO A 329 -15.33 20.13 19.24
C PRO A 329 -14.10 20.97 18.88
N ALA A 330 -14.30 22.22 18.44
CA ALA A 330 -13.20 23.14 18.16
C ALA A 330 -12.42 23.50 19.43
N ALA A 331 -13.10 23.69 20.57
CA ALA A 331 -12.45 23.94 21.85
C ALA A 331 -11.66 22.71 22.32
N TYR A 332 -12.24 21.51 22.18
CA TYR A 332 -11.53 20.25 22.45
C TYR A 332 -10.30 20.08 21.58
N TYR A 333 -10.39 20.39 20.29
CA TYR A 333 -9.24 20.35 19.38
C TYR A 333 -8.11 21.28 19.85
N VAL A 334 -8.41 22.52 20.22
CA VAL A 334 -7.39 23.47 20.71
C VAL A 334 -6.75 22.97 22.02
N ASP A 335 -7.55 22.47 22.96
CA ASP A 335 -7.06 21.89 24.22
C ASP A 335 -6.15 20.69 23.97
N LEU A 336 -6.52 19.81 23.04
CA LEU A 336 -5.70 18.67 22.64
C LEU A 336 -4.37 19.11 22.00
N MET A 337 -4.39 20.15 21.16
CA MET A 337 -3.17 20.67 20.53
C MET A 337 -2.24 21.33 21.54
N ASP A 338 -2.77 22.04 22.54
CA ASP A 338 -2.00 22.61 23.65
C ASP A 338 -1.39 21.51 24.53
N PHE A 339 -2.19 20.49 24.88
CA PHE A 339 -1.71 19.31 25.61
C PHE A 339 -0.55 18.62 24.89
N ILE A 340 -0.67 18.41 23.57
CA ILE A 340 0.40 17.83 22.75
C ILE A 340 1.64 18.72 22.77
N GLU A 341 1.48 20.04 22.68
CA GLU A 341 2.62 20.95 22.70
C GLU A 341 3.36 20.92 24.05
N GLU A 342 2.63 20.92 25.17
CA GLU A 342 3.19 20.91 26.52
C GLU A 342 3.83 19.56 26.88
N HIS A 343 3.16 18.45 26.56
CA HIS A 343 3.56 17.13 27.06
C HIS A 343 4.35 16.30 26.04
N ILE A 344 4.33 16.66 24.76
CA ILE A 344 4.99 15.91 23.68
C ILE A 344 5.99 16.78 22.91
N SER A 345 5.55 17.89 22.31
CA SER A 345 6.42 18.74 21.49
C SER A 345 7.57 19.34 22.31
N THR A 346 7.24 20.00 23.42
CA THR A 346 8.21 20.70 24.25
C THR A 346 9.22 19.75 24.90
N PRO A 347 8.81 18.64 25.56
CA PRO A 347 9.77 17.80 26.27
C PRO A 347 10.67 16.99 25.35
N PHE A 348 10.19 16.55 24.18
CA PHE A 348 10.92 15.61 23.31
C PHE A 348 11.49 16.23 22.03
N PHE A 349 10.96 17.37 21.57
CA PHE A 349 11.32 17.95 20.27
C PHE A 349 11.83 19.40 20.34
N SER A 350 11.94 20.02 21.52
CA SER A 350 12.51 21.38 21.66
C SER A 350 13.94 21.50 21.12
N GLU A 351 14.78 20.50 21.38
CA GLU A 351 16.17 20.46 20.89
C GLU A 351 16.28 19.87 19.46
N LYS A 352 15.19 19.34 18.91
CA LYS A 352 15.12 18.70 17.59
C LYS A 352 13.92 19.22 16.78
N PRO A 353 13.90 20.51 16.44
CA PRO A 353 12.73 21.16 15.83
C PRO A 353 12.34 20.55 14.48
N ASP A 354 13.30 20.00 13.74
CA ASP A 354 13.11 19.41 12.40
C ASP A 354 12.85 17.90 12.42
N HIS A 355 12.64 17.30 13.61
CA HIS A 355 12.44 15.86 13.71
C HIS A 355 11.17 15.41 12.97
N ARG A 356 11.27 14.32 12.19
CA ARG A 356 10.14 13.80 11.38
C ARG A 356 8.95 13.31 12.19
N LEU A 357 9.11 13.00 13.48
CA LEU A 357 8.00 12.60 14.35
C LEU A 357 7.25 13.76 15.01
N LYS A 358 7.79 14.99 14.94
CA LYS A 358 7.10 16.17 15.48
C LYS A 358 5.81 16.38 14.70
N LEU A 359 4.68 16.51 15.40
CA LEU A 359 3.36 16.52 14.79
C LEU A 359 3.22 17.62 13.72
N LYS A 360 3.70 18.84 14.02
CA LYS A 360 3.71 19.96 13.07
C LYS A 360 4.46 19.66 11.76
N ASN A 361 5.53 18.86 11.81
CA ASN A 361 6.30 18.49 10.62
C ASN A 361 5.61 17.38 9.83
N ARG A 362 4.88 16.48 10.51
CA ARG A 362 4.13 15.38 9.87
C ARG A 362 2.81 15.82 9.27
N ARG A 363 2.13 16.74 9.95
CA ARG A 363 0.79 17.24 9.64
C ARG A 363 0.76 18.76 9.75
N PRO A 364 1.50 19.48 8.88
CA PRO A 364 1.52 20.94 8.87
C PRO A 364 0.13 21.54 8.58
N ASP A 365 -0.71 20.78 7.88
CA ASP A 365 -2.09 21.11 7.55
C ASP A 365 -2.97 21.42 8.77
N LEU A 366 -2.68 20.79 9.91
CA LEU A 366 -3.38 21.05 11.17
C LEU A 366 -3.09 22.46 11.74
N TRP A 367 -1.96 23.08 11.38
CA TRP A 367 -1.63 24.44 11.82
C TRP A 367 -1.99 25.51 10.80
N ASP A 368 -1.66 25.25 9.53
CA ASP A 368 -1.62 26.33 8.53
C ASP A 368 -2.90 26.41 7.70
N ARG A 369 -3.78 25.40 7.74
CA ARG A 369 -4.95 25.31 6.85
C ARG A 369 -6.27 24.94 7.54
N LEU A 370 -6.25 24.24 8.68
CA LEU A 370 -7.49 23.87 9.36
C LEU A 370 -8.15 25.09 10.01
N GLU A 371 -9.18 25.61 9.36
CA GLU A 371 -9.99 26.69 9.91
C GLU A 371 -11.03 26.16 10.91
N LEU A 372 -11.08 26.74 12.12
CA LEU A 372 -12.02 26.34 13.18
C LEU A 372 -13.41 26.96 12.96
N THR A 373 -14.09 26.56 11.88
CA THR A 373 -15.43 27.03 11.50
C THR A 373 -16.52 26.03 11.88
N CYS A 374 -17.77 26.50 11.96
CA CYS A 374 -18.92 25.63 12.17
C CYS A 374 -19.16 24.66 11.01
N GLU A 375 -18.78 25.01 9.77
CA GLU A 375 -18.86 24.09 8.64
C GLU A 375 -17.86 22.94 8.83
N ASN A 376 -16.58 23.24 9.07
CA ASN A 376 -15.54 22.22 9.28
C ASN A 376 -15.80 21.34 10.52
N THR A 377 -16.53 21.87 11.51
CA THR A 377 -16.89 21.11 12.73
C THR A 377 -18.01 20.09 12.49
N ASN A 378 -18.97 20.37 11.60
CA ASN A 378 -20.22 19.60 11.50
C ASN A 378 -20.42 18.90 10.15
N LYS A 379 -19.71 19.31 9.10
CA LYS A 379 -19.86 18.72 7.77
C LYS A 379 -19.16 17.38 7.71
N GLU A 380 -19.93 16.32 7.50
CA GLU A 380 -19.38 14.99 7.28
C GLU A 380 -18.74 14.90 5.88
N ILE A 381 -17.51 14.40 5.83
CA ILE A 381 -16.78 14.13 4.59
C ILE A 381 -16.21 12.71 4.64
N PRO A 382 -16.04 12.04 3.49
CA PRO A 382 -15.38 10.74 3.45
C PRO A 382 -13.96 10.83 4.00
N TYR A 383 -13.62 9.98 4.96
CA TYR A 383 -12.29 9.99 5.58
C TYR A 383 -11.16 9.75 4.55
N LEU A 384 -11.43 8.97 3.51
CA LEU A 384 -10.48 8.69 2.42
C LEU A 384 -10.07 9.96 1.66
N LEU A 385 -10.95 10.97 1.56
CA LEU A 385 -10.61 12.24 0.92
C LEU A 385 -9.52 12.96 1.71
N VAL A 386 -9.63 12.99 3.04
CA VAL A 386 -8.61 13.56 3.92
C VAL A 386 -7.28 12.80 3.81
N ILE A 387 -7.34 11.46 3.73
CA ILE A 387 -6.12 10.65 3.55
C ILE A 387 -5.45 10.99 2.22
N ASN A 388 -6.21 11.01 1.12
CA ASN A 388 -5.66 11.28 -0.20
C ASN A 388 -5.07 12.70 -0.27
N GLU A 389 -5.75 13.71 0.27
CA GLU A 389 -5.22 15.07 0.31
C GLU A 389 -3.86 15.15 1.04
N VAL A 390 -3.73 14.47 2.19
CA VAL A 390 -2.48 14.42 2.96
C VAL A 390 -1.37 13.69 2.19
N LEU A 391 -1.70 12.60 1.49
CA LEU A 391 -0.74 11.86 0.68
C LEU A 391 -0.31 12.64 -0.56
N GLU A 392 -1.26 13.29 -1.24
CA GLU A 392 -1.02 14.16 -2.40
C GLU A 392 -0.08 15.31 -2.03
N ASP A 393 -0.29 15.93 -0.87
CA ASP A 393 0.59 16.98 -0.36
C ASP A 393 2.01 16.48 -0.09
N ALA A 394 2.14 15.30 0.51
CA ALA A 394 3.45 14.70 0.73
C ALA A 394 4.15 14.36 -0.58
N ILE A 395 3.42 13.91 -1.60
CA ILE A 395 3.97 13.58 -2.93
C ILE A 395 4.39 14.86 -3.66
N ILE A 396 3.52 15.89 -3.71
CA ILE A 396 3.79 17.10 -4.48
C ILE A 396 5.00 17.87 -3.91
N GLN A 397 5.17 17.88 -2.58
CA GLN A 397 6.36 18.48 -1.95
C GLN A 397 7.68 17.82 -2.37
N ASN A 398 7.65 16.54 -2.79
CA ASN A 398 8.82 15.84 -3.32
C ASN A 398 8.96 15.94 -4.84
N VAL A 399 7.85 16.09 -5.56
CA VAL A 399 7.82 16.08 -7.03
C VAL A 399 8.00 17.48 -7.61
N ASP A 400 7.27 18.47 -7.09
CA ASP A 400 7.26 19.85 -7.59
C ASP A 400 6.79 20.83 -6.51
N ILE A 401 7.74 21.37 -5.75
CA ILE A 401 7.48 22.33 -4.66
C ILE A 401 6.95 23.69 -5.15
N SER A 402 6.95 23.95 -6.46
CA SER A 402 6.44 25.20 -7.02
C SER A 402 4.91 25.28 -7.05
N ILE A 403 4.23 24.13 -6.98
CA ILE A 403 2.76 24.05 -6.98
C ILE A 403 2.24 24.35 -5.56
N PRO A 404 1.42 25.40 -5.36
CA PRO A 404 0.88 25.72 -4.05
C PRO A 404 -0.11 24.65 -3.56
N LEU A 405 -0.02 24.26 -2.28
CA LEU A 405 -0.85 23.18 -1.71
C LEU A 405 -2.37 23.45 -1.70
N HIS A 406 -2.77 24.70 -1.89
CA HIS A 406 -4.19 25.10 -1.98
C HIS A 406 -4.77 24.93 -3.39
N ASP A 407 -3.96 24.77 -4.43
CA ASP A 407 -4.43 24.50 -5.79
C ASP A 407 -4.60 22.99 -6.02
N ARG A 408 -5.71 22.45 -5.51
CA ARG A 408 -6.00 21.00 -5.63
C ARG A 408 -6.04 20.53 -7.08
N GLY A 409 -6.61 21.32 -7.99
CA GLY A 409 -6.71 20.96 -9.39
C GLY A 409 -5.34 20.85 -10.09
N ALA A 410 -4.36 21.67 -9.73
CA ALA A 410 -2.99 21.54 -10.22
C ALA A 410 -2.28 20.29 -9.65
N ILE A 411 -2.47 20.03 -8.35
CA ILE A 411 -1.89 18.87 -7.65
C ILE A 411 -2.40 17.57 -8.25
N GLU A 412 -3.72 17.41 -8.35
CA GLU A 412 -4.36 16.22 -8.92
C GLU A 412 -3.89 15.96 -10.35
N ARG A 413 -3.81 17.00 -11.20
CA ARG A 413 -3.28 16.87 -12.57
C ARG A 413 -1.83 16.39 -12.55
N LYS A 414 -0.97 17.04 -11.76
CA LYS A 414 0.46 16.70 -11.70
C LYS A 414 0.68 15.28 -11.19
N ILE A 415 -0.06 14.84 -10.18
CA ILE A 415 0.10 13.53 -9.57
C ILE A 415 -0.52 12.45 -10.46
N TYR A 416 -1.81 12.57 -10.79
CA TYR A 416 -2.57 11.48 -11.42
C TYR A 416 -2.44 11.42 -12.94
N LYS A 417 -2.07 12.51 -13.62
CA LYS A 417 -1.88 12.52 -15.08
C LYS A 417 -0.41 12.43 -15.50
N ASP A 418 0.49 13.06 -14.75
CA ASP A 418 1.90 13.14 -15.16
C ASP A 418 2.79 12.17 -14.38
N THR A 419 2.65 12.10 -13.05
CA THR A 419 3.63 11.42 -12.19
C THR A 419 3.34 9.92 -12.04
N LEU A 420 2.19 9.56 -11.49
CA LEU A 420 1.84 8.17 -11.18
C LEU A 420 1.69 7.24 -12.40
N PRO A 421 1.23 7.72 -13.57
CA PRO A 421 1.21 6.90 -14.78
C PRO A 421 2.61 6.52 -15.29
N ALA A 422 3.64 7.33 -14.99
CA ALA A 422 5.01 7.12 -15.44
C ALA A 422 5.90 6.39 -14.41
N GLN A 423 5.58 6.50 -13.12
CA GLN A 423 6.34 5.85 -12.05
C GLN A 423 6.18 4.32 -12.07
N VAL A 424 7.30 3.62 -11.84
CA VAL A 424 7.39 2.15 -11.84
C VAL A 424 8.27 1.65 -10.70
N ASP A 425 8.29 2.38 -9.59
CA ASP A 425 9.20 2.18 -8.45
C ASP A 425 8.67 1.16 -7.43
N SER A 426 7.56 0.49 -7.71
CA SER A 426 6.94 -0.50 -6.82
C SER A 426 6.10 -1.51 -7.61
N PHE A 427 5.81 -2.66 -6.99
CA PHE A 427 5.03 -3.76 -7.58
C PHE A 427 3.54 -3.42 -7.86
N VAL A 428 3.04 -2.31 -7.34
CA VAL A 428 1.65 -1.85 -7.51
C VAL A 428 1.52 -0.68 -8.49
N GLN A 429 2.64 -0.10 -8.94
CA GLN A 429 2.70 0.94 -9.97
C GLN A 429 2.99 0.33 -11.34
N PRO A 430 2.60 0.96 -12.47
CA PRO A 430 2.07 2.32 -12.59
C PRO A 430 0.57 2.41 -12.26
N LEU A 431 0.13 3.55 -11.73
CA LEU A 431 -1.30 3.83 -11.51
C LEU A 431 -1.79 4.83 -12.57
N HIS A 432 -2.72 4.38 -13.41
CA HIS A 432 -3.34 5.22 -14.43
C HIS A 432 -4.83 5.42 -14.10
N VAL A 433 -5.16 6.49 -13.36
CA VAL A 433 -6.52 6.70 -12.82
C VAL A 433 -7.59 6.70 -13.91
N ALA A 434 -7.37 7.37 -15.04
CA ALA A 434 -8.33 7.38 -16.14
C ALA A 434 -8.54 5.99 -16.78
N PHE A 435 -7.58 5.07 -16.63
CA PHE A 435 -7.71 3.70 -17.14
C PHE A 435 -8.55 2.86 -16.16
N GLU A 436 -8.33 3.02 -14.86
CA GLU A 436 -9.16 2.42 -13.81
C GLU A 436 -10.60 2.94 -13.85
N GLU A 437 -10.81 4.24 -14.09
CA GLU A 437 -12.15 4.83 -14.28
C GLU A 437 -12.90 4.15 -15.44
N VAL A 438 -12.25 3.97 -16.59
CA VAL A 438 -12.87 3.28 -17.75
C VAL A 438 -13.22 1.84 -17.38
N LYS A 439 -12.35 1.14 -16.64
CA LYS A 439 -12.61 -0.22 -16.18
C LYS A 439 -13.82 -0.28 -15.26
N ILE A 440 -13.90 0.60 -14.26
CA ILE A 440 -15.03 0.72 -13.34
C ILE A 440 -16.34 1.04 -14.08
N TYR A 441 -16.30 1.97 -15.06
CA TYR A 441 -17.47 2.27 -15.88
C TYR A 441 -17.94 1.08 -16.72
N LEU A 442 -17.01 0.30 -17.30
CA LEU A 442 -17.37 -0.90 -18.05
C LEU A 442 -17.97 -1.98 -17.14
N GLU A 443 -17.44 -2.15 -15.93
CA GLU A 443 -17.96 -3.08 -14.93
C GLU A 443 -19.42 -2.77 -14.58
N HIS A 444 -19.81 -1.50 -14.49
CA HIS A 444 -21.20 -1.09 -14.30
C HIS A 444 -22.15 -1.63 -15.40
N PHE A 445 -21.64 -1.84 -16.62
CA PHE A 445 -22.39 -2.41 -17.74
C PHE A 445 -22.16 -3.92 -17.92
N GLU A 446 -21.56 -4.60 -16.94
CA GLU A 446 -21.15 -6.01 -17.03
C GLU A 446 -20.24 -6.28 -18.25
N LYS A 447 -19.41 -5.30 -18.59
CA LYS A 447 -18.42 -5.35 -19.67
C LYS A 447 -17.01 -5.23 -19.10
N THR A 448 -16.07 -5.67 -19.91
CA THR A 448 -14.63 -5.60 -19.66
C THR A 448 -13.93 -4.95 -20.85
N LEU A 449 -12.69 -4.51 -20.65
CA LEU A 449 -11.84 -4.04 -21.74
C LEU A 449 -11.63 -5.11 -22.84
N GLY A 450 -11.66 -6.39 -22.46
CA GLY A 450 -11.64 -7.52 -23.41
C GLY A 450 -12.88 -7.57 -24.31
N ASP A 451 -14.07 -7.22 -23.80
CA ASP A 451 -15.28 -7.13 -24.64
C ASP A 451 -15.14 -6.03 -25.71
N LEU A 452 -14.54 -4.90 -25.36
CA LEU A 452 -14.25 -3.83 -26.34
C LEU A 452 -13.22 -4.27 -27.37
N ALA A 453 -12.21 -5.04 -26.95
CA ALA A 453 -11.17 -5.54 -27.83
C ALA A 453 -11.74 -6.49 -28.90
N GLU A 454 -12.70 -7.36 -28.53
CA GLU A 454 -13.33 -8.32 -29.43
C GLU A 454 -14.23 -7.71 -30.50
N VAL A 455 -14.77 -6.49 -30.28
CA VAL A 455 -15.58 -5.77 -31.28
C VAL A 455 -14.73 -5.28 -32.47
N GLY A 456 -13.40 -5.46 -32.42
CA GLY A 456 -12.52 -5.36 -33.58
C GLY A 456 -11.59 -4.16 -33.59
N LEU A 457 -11.44 -3.47 -32.45
CA LEU A 457 -10.55 -2.30 -32.33
C LEU A 457 -9.09 -2.68 -32.06
N ALA A 458 -8.80 -3.92 -31.64
CA ALA A 458 -7.48 -4.32 -31.18
C ALA A 458 -7.03 -5.68 -31.73
N THR A 459 -5.75 -5.78 -32.09
CA THR A 459 -5.08 -7.01 -32.56
C THR A 459 -3.71 -7.17 -31.88
N GLY A 460 -3.18 -8.39 -31.84
CA GLY A 460 -1.86 -8.68 -31.28
C GLY A 460 -1.73 -8.27 -29.80
N ASP A 461 -0.65 -7.58 -29.47
CA ASP A 461 -0.31 -7.08 -28.13
C ASP A 461 -1.43 -6.27 -27.48
N ASN A 462 -2.10 -5.41 -28.26
CA ASN A 462 -3.21 -4.60 -27.73
C ASN A 462 -4.41 -5.45 -27.32
N LEU A 463 -4.71 -6.51 -28.07
CA LEU A 463 -5.79 -7.44 -27.73
C LEU A 463 -5.45 -8.19 -26.42
N ALA A 464 -4.22 -8.70 -26.31
CA ALA A 464 -3.76 -9.40 -25.14
C ALA A 464 -3.81 -8.55 -23.87
N ARG A 465 -3.31 -7.32 -23.97
CA ARG A 465 -3.31 -6.33 -22.89
C ARG A 465 -4.73 -6.00 -22.42
N LEU A 466 -5.65 -5.74 -23.35
CA LEU A 466 -7.04 -5.42 -23.02
C LEU A 466 -7.80 -6.63 -22.44
N ASN A 467 -7.50 -7.84 -22.91
CA ASN A 467 -8.06 -9.08 -22.34
C ASN A 467 -7.64 -9.32 -20.89
N LEU A 468 -6.45 -8.83 -20.49
CA LEU A 468 -5.93 -8.87 -19.13
C LEU A 468 -6.29 -7.62 -18.32
N GLY A 469 -6.87 -6.59 -18.94
CA GLY A 469 -7.27 -5.36 -18.26
C GLY A 469 -6.10 -4.57 -17.66
N ILE A 470 -4.91 -4.63 -18.27
CA ILE A 470 -3.68 -3.93 -17.80
C ILE A 470 -3.37 -2.72 -18.67
N SER A 471 -2.71 -1.69 -18.13
CA SER A 471 -2.38 -0.44 -18.86
C SER A 471 -1.24 -0.63 -19.89
N PRO A 472 -1.06 0.27 -20.89
CA PRO A 472 0.06 0.17 -21.85
C PRO A 472 1.44 0.17 -21.16
N GLN A 473 1.61 0.99 -20.13
CA GLN A 473 2.87 1.08 -19.40
C GLN A 473 3.14 -0.20 -18.59
N GLU A 474 2.11 -0.77 -17.96
CA GLU A 474 2.21 -2.04 -17.27
C GLU A 474 2.53 -3.20 -18.23
N TYR A 475 1.93 -3.21 -19.42
CA TYR A 475 2.26 -4.19 -20.46
C TYR A 475 3.74 -4.12 -20.85
N ASN A 476 4.27 -2.92 -21.08
CA ASN A 476 5.69 -2.73 -21.39
C ASN A 476 6.57 -3.22 -20.24
N LEU A 477 6.17 -2.96 -18.99
CA LEU A 477 6.88 -3.40 -17.80
C LEU A 477 6.90 -4.93 -17.64
N ILE A 478 5.81 -5.61 -17.99
CA ILE A 478 5.71 -7.08 -17.95
C ILE A 478 6.47 -7.75 -19.09
N THR A 479 6.55 -7.10 -20.26
CA THR A 479 7.11 -7.72 -21.49
C THR A 479 8.58 -7.38 -21.73
N THR A 480 9.12 -6.36 -21.07
CA THR A 480 10.49 -5.86 -21.29
C THR A 480 11.40 -6.27 -20.13
N GLU A 481 12.45 -7.04 -20.41
CA GLU A 481 13.51 -7.35 -19.43
C GLU A 481 14.26 -6.07 -19.03
N ASN A 482 14.36 -5.79 -17.74
CA ASN A 482 15.18 -4.69 -17.21
C ASN A 482 16.14 -5.18 -16.11
N THR A 483 17.39 -5.41 -16.50
CA THR A 483 18.46 -5.83 -15.57
C THR A 483 19.21 -4.68 -14.91
N ASP A 484 18.71 -3.44 -14.96
CA ASP A 484 19.33 -2.33 -14.22
C ASP A 484 19.14 -2.54 -12.71
N LEU A 485 20.26 -2.71 -12.01
CA LEU A 485 20.25 -2.94 -10.57
C LEU A 485 19.69 -1.74 -9.80
N ASN A 486 19.83 -0.50 -10.28
CA ASN A 486 19.27 0.66 -9.60
C ASN A 486 17.74 0.64 -9.64
N PHE A 487 17.18 0.34 -10.80
CA PHE A 487 15.74 0.12 -10.98
C PHE A 487 15.23 -0.98 -10.04
N LEU A 488 15.90 -2.15 -10.00
CA LEU A 488 15.51 -3.26 -9.13
C LEU A 488 15.65 -2.90 -7.64
N LYS A 489 16.71 -2.19 -7.23
CA LYS A 489 16.90 -1.74 -5.84
C LYS A 489 15.77 -0.85 -5.37
N THR A 490 15.32 0.08 -6.22
CA THR A 490 14.17 0.95 -5.94
C THR A 490 12.90 0.12 -5.83
N MET A 491 12.63 -0.74 -6.82
CA MET A 491 11.39 -1.54 -6.89
C MET A 491 11.21 -2.51 -5.71
N TYR A 492 12.28 -3.16 -5.28
CA TYR A 492 12.27 -4.07 -4.14
C TYR A 492 12.48 -3.35 -2.80
N GLY A 493 12.88 -2.07 -2.84
CA GLY A 493 13.30 -1.29 -1.67
C GLY A 493 14.44 -1.95 -0.89
N TYR A 494 15.34 -2.66 -1.57
CA TYR A 494 16.42 -3.45 -0.97
C TYR A 494 17.72 -3.32 -1.75
N GLN A 495 18.84 -3.22 -1.01
CA GLN A 495 20.17 -3.06 -1.58
C GLN A 495 20.82 -4.41 -1.88
N PHE A 496 20.52 -4.98 -3.04
CA PHE A 496 21.17 -6.21 -3.49
C PHE A 496 22.66 -6.01 -3.74
N THR A 497 23.47 -6.91 -3.18
CA THR A 497 24.91 -7.01 -3.46
C THR A 497 25.17 -8.18 -4.39
N LEU A 498 26.17 -8.05 -5.27
CA LEU A 498 26.47 -9.04 -6.31
C LEU A 498 27.88 -9.61 -6.12
N THR A 499 28.01 -10.92 -6.34
CA THR A 499 29.31 -11.58 -6.55
C THR A 499 29.32 -12.12 -7.98
N GLY A 500 30.01 -11.43 -8.89
CA GLY A 500 29.88 -11.68 -10.32
C GLY A 500 28.46 -11.38 -10.81
N SER A 501 27.80 -12.37 -11.42
CA SER A 501 26.40 -12.26 -11.89
C SER A 501 25.36 -12.80 -10.90
N VAL A 502 25.80 -13.30 -9.74
CA VAL A 502 24.93 -13.90 -8.72
C VAL A 502 24.60 -12.88 -7.64
N VAL A 503 23.33 -12.84 -7.24
CA VAL A 503 22.86 -12.03 -6.12
C VAL A 503 23.28 -12.73 -4.82
N ASN A 504 23.96 -12.00 -3.95
CA ASN A 504 24.35 -12.51 -2.65
C ASN A 504 23.12 -12.89 -1.84
N LYS A 505 23.27 -13.88 -0.95
CA LYS A 505 22.16 -14.33 -0.11
C LYS A 505 21.56 -13.18 0.71
N PHE A 506 20.23 -13.14 0.80
CA PHE A 506 19.49 -12.13 1.55
C PHE A 506 18.29 -12.74 2.28
N GLU A 507 17.83 -12.07 3.33
CA GLU A 507 16.66 -12.47 4.09
C GLU A 507 15.38 -12.10 3.31
N PRO A 508 14.45 -13.04 3.06
CA PRO A 508 13.24 -12.74 2.30
C PRO A 508 12.37 -11.68 2.98
N GLN A 509 12.36 -11.65 4.32
CA GLN A 509 11.57 -10.72 5.14
C GLN A 509 11.86 -9.24 4.82
N GLU A 510 13.07 -8.93 4.37
CA GLU A 510 13.48 -7.56 4.01
C GLU A 510 12.75 -7.02 2.77
N ILE A 511 12.27 -7.91 1.89
CA ILE A 511 11.62 -7.52 0.63
C ILE A 511 10.10 -7.76 0.62
N LEU A 512 9.59 -8.69 1.44
CA LEU A 512 8.18 -9.12 1.40
C LEU A 512 7.18 -7.96 1.51
N ARG A 513 7.45 -7.00 2.40
CA ARG A 513 6.59 -5.82 2.59
C ARG A 513 6.51 -4.94 1.35
N ASN A 514 7.64 -4.72 0.67
CA ASN A 514 7.72 -3.81 -0.49
C ASN A 514 7.10 -4.43 -1.74
N ILE A 515 7.27 -5.75 -1.92
CA ILE A 515 6.70 -6.46 -3.07
C ILE A 515 5.22 -6.84 -2.84
N GLY A 516 4.75 -6.79 -1.59
CA GLY A 516 3.37 -7.11 -1.21
C GLY A 516 3.05 -8.58 -1.40
N LEU A 517 3.94 -9.47 -0.93
CA LEU A 517 3.76 -10.92 -0.93
C LEU A 517 3.92 -11.48 0.47
N THR A 518 3.21 -12.56 0.78
CA THR A 518 3.49 -13.35 1.98
C THR A 518 4.75 -14.21 1.80
N ARG A 519 5.23 -14.77 2.92
CA ARG A 519 6.36 -15.69 2.88
C ARG A 519 6.02 -16.96 2.10
N GLU A 520 4.79 -17.45 2.20
CA GLU A 520 4.28 -18.62 1.50
C GLU A 520 4.19 -18.36 -0.01
N GLU A 521 3.59 -17.24 -0.42
CA GLU A 521 3.48 -16.84 -1.82
C GLU A 521 4.86 -16.65 -2.45
N PHE A 522 5.76 -15.93 -1.77
CA PHE A 522 7.13 -15.76 -2.24
C PHE A 522 7.82 -17.11 -2.41
N GLY A 523 7.68 -18.01 -1.42
CA GLY A 523 8.20 -19.37 -1.48
C GLY A 523 7.66 -20.18 -2.65
N GLU A 524 6.35 -20.08 -2.93
CA GLU A 524 5.71 -20.75 -4.07
C GLU A 524 6.25 -20.18 -5.39
N ILE A 525 6.30 -18.86 -5.54
CA ILE A 525 6.75 -18.17 -6.75
C ILE A 525 8.21 -18.52 -7.07
N VAL A 526 9.13 -18.44 -6.10
CA VAL A 526 10.55 -18.79 -6.37
C VAL A 526 10.73 -20.27 -6.68
N SER A 527 9.82 -21.13 -6.19
CA SER A 527 9.82 -22.57 -6.50
C SER A 527 9.15 -22.93 -7.82
N THR A 528 8.54 -21.95 -8.54
CA THR A 528 7.94 -22.18 -9.85
C THR A 528 8.96 -22.74 -10.83
N TRP A 529 8.52 -23.60 -11.73
CA TRP A 529 9.41 -24.20 -12.72
C TRP A 529 9.92 -23.15 -13.70
N PHE A 530 9.07 -22.17 -14.01
CA PHE A 530 9.42 -21.05 -14.85
C PHE A 530 10.57 -20.23 -14.25
N LEU A 531 10.43 -19.68 -13.04
CA LEU A 531 11.50 -18.87 -12.42
C LEU A 531 12.73 -19.68 -12.04
N SER A 532 12.57 -20.91 -11.54
CA SER A 532 13.70 -21.78 -11.19
C SER A 532 14.61 -22.11 -12.38
N ALA A 533 14.08 -22.06 -13.61
CA ALA A 533 14.89 -22.25 -14.83
C ALA A 533 15.92 -21.12 -15.07
N HIS A 534 15.78 -19.98 -14.39
CA HIS A 534 16.70 -18.84 -14.46
C HIS A 534 17.76 -18.82 -13.36
N GLY A 535 17.70 -19.76 -12.39
CA GLY A 535 18.65 -19.83 -11.29
C GLY A 535 20.08 -20.10 -11.73
N THR A 536 21.06 -19.64 -10.94
CA THR A 536 22.49 -19.87 -11.22
C THR A 536 23.04 -20.93 -10.28
N GLY A 537 23.64 -22.00 -10.82
CA GLY A 537 24.23 -23.08 -10.01
C GLY A 537 23.24 -24.05 -9.37
N GLY A 538 21.93 -23.92 -9.66
CA GLY A 538 20.87 -24.78 -9.15
C GLY A 538 19.51 -24.06 -9.13
N PRO A 539 18.42 -24.73 -8.71
CA PRO A 539 17.14 -24.06 -8.49
C PRO A 539 17.25 -23.03 -7.36
N ILE A 540 16.43 -22.01 -7.43
CA ILE A 540 16.31 -21.01 -6.37
C ILE A 540 15.79 -21.73 -5.12
N SER A 541 16.45 -21.50 -3.98
CA SER A 541 16.10 -22.18 -2.74
C SER A 541 16.09 -21.21 -1.58
N ILE A 542 15.17 -21.44 -0.64
CA ILE A 542 15.15 -20.75 0.63
C ILE A 542 15.62 -21.75 1.69
N LYS A 543 16.70 -21.40 2.40
CA LYS A 543 17.33 -22.27 3.39
C LYS A 543 17.38 -21.59 4.74
N ALA A 544 17.01 -22.33 5.78
CA ALA A 544 17.22 -21.91 7.15
C ALA A 544 18.72 -21.99 7.48
N ALA A 545 19.25 -20.97 8.14
CA ALA A 545 20.62 -20.90 8.65
C ALA A 545 20.65 -20.15 9.98
N LYS A 546 21.80 -20.20 10.65
CA LYS A 546 22.09 -19.38 11.82
C LYS A 546 22.47 -17.97 11.40
N ARG A 547 21.94 -16.95 12.09
CA ARG A 547 22.37 -15.55 11.92
C ARG A 547 23.82 -15.38 12.36
N ASP A 548 24.14 -15.95 13.51
CA ASP A 548 25.47 -15.95 14.12
C ASP A 548 25.83 -17.36 14.59
N GLU A 549 26.97 -17.89 14.13
CA GLU A 549 27.41 -19.26 14.47
C GLU A 549 27.73 -19.46 15.96
N THR A 550 28.00 -18.37 16.69
CA THR A 550 28.38 -18.37 18.11
C THR A 550 27.21 -18.04 19.04
N GLU A 551 26.29 -17.16 18.62
CA GLU A 551 25.14 -16.74 19.43
C GLU A 551 23.86 -17.53 19.12
N SER A 552 23.72 -18.07 17.90
CA SER A 552 22.52 -18.80 17.49
C SER A 552 22.65 -20.30 17.80
N LEU A 553 21.84 -20.80 18.72
CA LEU A 553 21.78 -22.23 19.06
C LEU A 553 21.12 -23.07 17.95
N GLN A 554 20.16 -22.49 17.23
CA GLN A 554 19.42 -23.11 16.12
C GLN A 554 19.32 -22.15 14.94
N ASN A 555 18.90 -22.65 13.77
CA ASN A 555 18.64 -21.79 12.62
C ASN A 555 17.47 -20.84 12.93
N ASP A 556 17.76 -19.55 12.98
CA ASP A 556 16.85 -18.47 13.36
C ASP A 556 16.52 -17.54 12.19
N VAL A 557 17.14 -17.74 11.03
CA VAL A 557 16.97 -16.92 9.82
C VAL A 557 16.85 -17.79 8.58
N GLU A 558 16.12 -17.31 7.58
CA GLU A 558 16.08 -17.90 6.25
C GLU A 558 16.80 -17.02 5.23
N TYR A 559 17.57 -17.65 4.35
CA TYR A 559 18.24 -16.98 3.25
C TYR A 559 17.75 -17.49 1.90
N VAL A 560 17.57 -16.56 0.96
CA VAL A 560 17.34 -16.85 -0.45
C VAL A 560 18.69 -17.04 -1.13
N GLU A 561 18.87 -18.14 -1.86
CA GLU A 561 20.10 -18.49 -2.59
C GLU A 561 19.83 -18.76 -4.08
N ASN A 562 20.89 -18.70 -4.89
CA ASN A 562 20.92 -19.01 -6.33
C ASN A 562 20.14 -18.05 -7.25
N MET A 563 19.79 -16.86 -6.79
CA MET A 563 19.20 -15.81 -7.62
C MET A 563 20.27 -15.04 -8.42
N ASN A 564 19.89 -14.54 -9.59
CA ASN A 564 20.66 -13.55 -10.35
C ASN A 564 19.77 -12.33 -10.68
N VAL A 565 20.37 -11.32 -11.32
CA VAL A 565 19.66 -10.09 -11.69
C VAL A 565 18.48 -10.36 -12.63
N LYS A 566 18.62 -11.32 -13.56
CA LYS A 566 17.52 -11.73 -14.45
C LYS A 566 16.38 -12.41 -13.70
N THR A 567 16.69 -13.16 -12.65
CA THR A 567 15.69 -13.77 -11.77
C THR A 567 14.90 -12.71 -11.03
N LEU A 568 15.56 -11.68 -10.50
CA LEU A 568 14.90 -10.56 -9.83
C LEU A 568 14.02 -9.75 -10.80
N ASP A 569 14.49 -9.52 -12.01
CA ASP A 569 13.67 -8.87 -13.04
C ASP A 569 12.45 -9.74 -13.42
N CYS A 570 12.67 -11.03 -13.70
CA CYS A 570 11.58 -11.93 -14.06
C CYS A 570 10.55 -12.09 -12.92
N LEU A 571 10.97 -12.02 -11.66
CA LEU A 571 10.09 -12.14 -10.50
C LEU A 571 9.03 -11.04 -10.46
N HIS A 572 9.40 -9.76 -10.67
CA HIS A 572 8.40 -8.68 -10.64
C HIS A 572 7.43 -8.79 -11.82
N ARG A 573 7.94 -9.13 -13.01
CA ARG A 573 7.11 -9.36 -14.21
C ARG A 573 6.14 -10.51 -14.03
N PHE A 574 6.59 -11.60 -13.40
CA PHE A 574 5.74 -12.74 -13.05
C PHE A 574 4.64 -12.34 -12.08
N VAL A 575 4.97 -11.64 -10.99
CA VAL A 575 3.99 -11.21 -9.98
C VAL A 575 2.93 -10.28 -10.58
N ARG A 576 3.33 -9.38 -11.48
CA ARG A 576 2.40 -8.49 -12.19
C ARG A 576 1.45 -9.26 -13.10
N LEU A 577 1.97 -10.16 -13.92
CA LEU A 577 1.14 -10.99 -14.80
C LEU A 577 0.21 -11.91 -13.98
N TRP A 578 0.69 -12.43 -12.85
CA TRP A 578 -0.12 -13.21 -11.91
C TRP A 578 -1.29 -12.38 -11.35
N ARG A 579 -1.03 -11.18 -10.85
CA ARG A 579 -2.07 -10.26 -10.37
C ARG A 579 -3.08 -9.89 -11.47
N ALA A 580 -2.61 -9.68 -12.69
CA ALA A 580 -3.46 -9.35 -13.84
C ALA A 580 -4.40 -10.50 -14.26
N THR A 581 -3.98 -11.76 -14.06
CA THR A 581 -4.77 -12.95 -14.43
C THR A 581 -5.72 -13.41 -13.31
N GLY A 582 -5.40 -13.12 -12.05
CA GLY A 582 -6.18 -13.59 -10.89
C GLY A 582 -6.16 -15.12 -10.70
N TRP A 583 -5.23 -15.82 -11.36
CA TRP A 583 -5.06 -17.27 -11.28
C TRP A 583 -4.27 -17.69 -10.03
N MET A 584 -4.17 -18.99 -9.77
CA MET A 584 -3.17 -19.50 -8.83
C MET A 584 -1.75 -19.34 -9.39
N ILE A 585 -0.76 -19.15 -8.53
CA ILE A 585 0.66 -19.04 -8.93
C ILE A 585 1.06 -20.25 -9.79
N GLY A 586 0.68 -21.45 -9.36
CA GLY A 586 0.91 -22.68 -10.10
C GLY A 586 0.21 -22.78 -11.46
N GLU A 587 -0.95 -22.13 -11.65
CA GLU A 587 -1.66 -22.13 -12.94
C GLU A 587 -0.92 -21.26 -13.96
N LEU A 588 -0.41 -20.10 -13.53
CA LEU A 588 0.44 -19.27 -14.38
C LEU A 588 1.77 -19.96 -14.69
N ASP A 589 2.40 -20.59 -13.69
CA ASP A 589 3.63 -21.39 -13.89
C ASP A 589 3.40 -22.51 -14.91
N LEU A 590 2.27 -23.21 -14.80
CA LEU A 590 1.89 -24.27 -15.72
C LEU A 590 1.66 -23.74 -17.13
N LEU A 591 0.94 -22.62 -17.28
CA LEU A 591 0.74 -21.98 -18.57
C LEU A 591 2.10 -21.64 -19.20
N LEU A 592 2.91 -20.83 -18.53
CA LEU A 592 4.19 -20.36 -19.05
C LEU A 592 5.15 -21.52 -19.36
N SER A 593 5.15 -22.57 -18.53
CA SER A 593 5.93 -23.78 -18.76
C SER A 593 5.41 -24.66 -19.91
N SER A 594 4.11 -24.57 -20.23
CA SER A 594 3.47 -25.35 -21.30
C SER A 594 3.56 -24.70 -22.68
N LEU A 595 3.97 -23.43 -22.74
CA LEU A 595 4.11 -22.71 -23.99
C LEU A 595 5.32 -23.25 -24.78
N PRO A 596 5.16 -23.54 -26.08
CA PRO A 596 6.26 -24.02 -26.90
C PRO A 596 7.40 -22.99 -26.95
N MET A 597 8.65 -23.47 -26.93
CA MET A 597 9.86 -22.63 -27.09
C MET A 597 9.85 -21.74 -28.35
N ILE A 598 9.16 -22.13 -29.43
CA ILE A 598 9.01 -21.28 -30.64
C ILE A 598 8.07 -20.10 -30.40
N VAL A 599 7.06 -20.29 -29.53
CA VAL A 599 6.08 -19.25 -29.20
C VAL A 599 6.76 -18.23 -28.31
N LEU A 600 7.49 -18.69 -27.30
CA LEU A 600 8.20 -17.80 -26.41
C LEU A 600 9.53 -17.28 -26.98
N LYS A 601 10.16 -17.92 -27.98
CA LYS A 601 11.52 -17.63 -28.51
C LYS A 601 12.67 -17.73 -27.48
N THR A 602 12.45 -17.29 -26.25
CA THR A 602 13.28 -17.37 -25.05
C THR A 602 12.44 -17.96 -23.91
N LYS A 603 13.06 -18.51 -22.86
CA LYS A 603 12.32 -18.79 -21.62
C LYS A 603 12.16 -17.48 -20.87
N ASP A 604 11.27 -16.59 -21.29
CA ASP A 604 11.08 -15.29 -20.63
C ASP A 604 9.62 -14.80 -20.81
N ILE A 605 9.20 -13.84 -19.98
CA ILE A 605 7.88 -13.21 -20.08
C ILE A 605 7.94 -12.08 -21.10
N ASN A 606 7.72 -12.41 -22.36
CA ASN A 606 7.69 -11.46 -23.47
C ASN A 606 6.28 -11.26 -24.03
N SER A 607 6.16 -10.51 -25.13
CA SER A 607 4.89 -10.25 -25.81
C SER A 607 4.10 -11.54 -26.08
N GLU A 608 4.75 -12.58 -26.61
CA GLU A 608 4.09 -13.84 -26.91
C GLU A 608 3.58 -14.59 -25.67
N ALA A 609 4.31 -14.52 -24.56
CA ALA A 609 3.86 -15.06 -23.27
C ALA A 609 2.59 -14.36 -22.78
N VAL A 610 2.57 -13.02 -22.82
CA VAL A 610 1.43 -12.21 -22.39
C VAL A 610 0.25 -12.37 -23.35
N GLN A 611 0.49 -12.52 -24.65
CA GLN A 611 -0.54 -12.86 -25.63
C GLN A 611 -1.20 -14.19 -25.33
N ALA A 612 -0.43 -15.23 -25.02
CA ALA A 612 -0.98 -16.52 -24.64
C ALA A 612 -1.79 -16.43 -23.34
N ALA A 613 -1.28 -15.72 -22.33
CA ALA A 613 -1.98 -15.51 -21.06
C ALA A 613 -3.30 -14.73 -21.26
N GLY A 614 -3.29 -13.65 -22.03
CA GLY A 614 -4.49 -12.85 -22.29
C GLY A 614 -5.55 -13.59 -23.10
N ARG A 615 -5.16 -14.38 -24.10
CA ARG A 615 -6.08 -15.24 -24.86
C ARG A 615 -6.70 -16.32 -23.98
N MET A 616 -5.88 -16.97 -23.16
CA MET A 616 -6.34 -18.00 -22.22
C MET A 616 -7.28 -17.42 -21.16
N HIS A 617 -6.92 -16.29 -20.57
CA HIS A 617 -7.75 -15.56 -19.62
C HIS A 617 -9.12 -15.20 -20.23
N ARG A 618 -9.11 -14.71 -21.48
CA ARG A 618 -10.35 -14.38 -22.20
C ARG A 618 -11.20 -15.61 -22.51
N LEU A 619 -10.58 -16.71 -22.94
CA LEU A 619 -11.27 -17.99 -23.17
C LEU A 619 -11.95 -18.48 -21.88
N GLN A 620 -11.22 -18.49 -20.76
CA GLN A 620 -11.76 -18.90 -19.47
C GLN A 620 -12.90 -17.99 -19.02
N TYR A 621 -12.75 -16.67 -19.15
CA TYR A 621 -13.79 -15.70 -18.85
C TYR A 621 -15.08 -15.96 -19.65
N ASN A 622 -14.96 -16.15 -20.97
CA ASN A 622 -16.09 -16.41 -21.86
C ASN A 622 -16.80 -17.74 -21.54
N LEU A 623 -16.04 -18.79 -21.20
CA LEU A 623 -16.61 -20.07 -20.77
C LEU A 623 -17.35 -19.93 -19.43
N LYS A 624 -16.75 -19.24 -18.45
CA LYS A 624 -17.36 -19.00 -17.14
C LYS A 624 -18.66 -18.21 -17.24
N LYS A 625 -18.70 -17.19 -18.11
CA LYS A 625 -19.91 -16.41 -18.42
C LYS A 625 -21.06 -17.27 -18.97
N ASN A 626 -20.73 -18.32 -19.72
CA ASN A 626 -21.68 -19.29 -20.26
C ASN A 626 -21.99 -20.45 -19.29
N GLY A 627 -21.61 -20.34 -18.01
CA GLY A 627 -21.86 -21.38 -17.00
C GLY A 627 -20.91 -22.58 -17.05
N ILE A 628 -19.85 -22.52 -17.87
CA ILE A 628 -18.87 -23.60 -18.02
C ILE A 628 -17.60 -23.23 -17.23
N ASN A 629 -17.40 -23.89 -16.09
CA ASN A 629 -16.20 -23.67 -15.27
C ASN A 629 -15.10 -24.66 -15.66
N LYS A 630 -13.99 -24.15 -16.24
CA LYS A 630 -12.81 -24.93 -16.62
C LYS A 630 -11.55 -24.37 -15.96
N THR A 631 -10.72 -25.25 -15.41
CA THR A 631 -9.45 -24.88 -14.79
C THR A 631 -8.40 -24.55 -15.87
N VAL A 632 -7.37 -23.79 -15.52
CA VAL A 632 -6.32 -23.40 -16.49
C VAL A 632 -5.60 -24.64 -17.04
N GLU A 633 -5.35 -25.65 -16.21
CA GLU A 633 -4.76 -26.93 -16.61
C GLU A 633 -5.60 -27.71 -17.64
N GLU A 634 -6.93 -27.65 -17.55
CA GLU A 634 -7.82 -28.27 -18.53
C GLU A 634 -7.77 -27.51 -19.86
N LEU A 635 -7.76 -26.17 -19.82
CA LEU A 635 -7.72 -25.34 -21.02
C LEU A 635 -6.36 -25.42 -21.74
N ILE A 636 -5.26 -25.63 -21.01
CA ILE A 636 -3.93 -25.88 -21.59
C ILE A 636 -3.96 -27.07 -22.55
N THR A 637 -4.80 -28.08 -22.28
CA THR A 637 -4.91 -29.27 -23.15
C THR A 637 -5.45 -28.97 -24.55
N PHE A 638 -6.08 -27.81 -24.76
CA PHE A 638 -6.62 -27.41 -26.06
C PHE A 638 -5.56 -27.09 -27.11
N TYR A 639 -4.34 -26.79 -26.71
CA TYR A 639 -3.25 -26.47 -27.64
C TYR A 639 -1.89 -27.02 -27.20
N SER A 640 -1.72 -27.40 -25.92
CA SER A 640 -0.53 -28.07 -25.40
C SER A 640 -0.84 -29.50 -24.93
N LEU A 641 0.18 -30.17 -24.40
CA LEU A 641 0.09 -31.52 -23.85
C LEU A 641 -0.67 -31.53 -22.51
N ILE A 642 -1.31 -32.65 -22.18
CA ILE A 642 -1.91 -32.84 -20.85
C ILE A 642 -0.84 -32.58 -19.78
N PRO A 643 -1.10 -31.67 -18.83
CA PRO A 643 -0.20 -31.39 -17.71
C PRO A 643 0.20 -32.65 -16.93
N THR A 644 1.50 -32.92 -16.91
CA THR A 644 2.13 -33.99 -16.11
C THR A 644 2.63 -33.48 -14.75
N ARG A 645 2.32 -32.23 -14.43
CA ARG A 645 2.76 -31.54 -13.22
C ARG A 645 1.53 -31.04 -12.45
N PRO A 646 1.59 -31.05 -11.11
CA PRO A 646 0.52 -30.47 -10.30
C PRO A 646 0.57 -28.94 -10.36
N VAL A 647 -0.60 -28.32 -10.19
CA VAL A 647 -0.72 -26.87 -10.04
C VAL A 647 -0.16 -26.46 -8.68
N ILE A 648 -0.52 -27.15 -7.60
CA ILE A 648 -0.05 -26.83 -6.25
C ILE A 648 1.08 -27.78 -5.84
N LYS A 649 2.25 -27.22 -5.48
CA LYS A 649 3.43 -28.01 -5.06
C LYS A 649 3.47 -28.30 -3.56
N LYS A 650 3.00 -27.37 -2.72
CA LYS A 650 3.04 -27.46 -1.25
C LYS A 650 1.76 -26.90 -0.64
N VAL A 651 1.28 -27.51 0.44
CA VAL A 651 0.19 -26.96 1.26
C VAL A 651 0.79 -25.88 2.15
N ALA A 652 0.31 -24.64 2.04
CA ALA A 652 0.49 -23.67 3.11
C ALA A 652 -0.40 -24.11 4.28
N LEU A 653 0.21 -24.51 5.40
CA LEU A 653 -0.55 -24.65 6.65
C LEU A 653 -0.99 -23.23 7.04
N PRO A 654 -2.28 -22.98 7.32
CA PRO A 654 -2.73 -21.62 7.63
C PRO A 654 -2.06 -21.14 8.92
N ALA A 655 -1.22 -20.11 8.80
CA ALA A 655 -0.74 -19.35 9.94
C ALA A 655 -1.84 -18.34 10.32
N SER A 656 -2.45 -18.56 11.50
CA SER A 656 -3.42 -17.72 12.23
C SER A 656 -4.61 -17.07 11.47
N VAL A 657 -5.77 -17.17 12.11
CA VAL A 657 -7.12 -16.86 11.60
C VAL A 657 -7.45 -15.34 11.57
N TYR A 658 -6.47 -14.44 11.51
CA TYR A 658 -6.72 -13.01 11.73
C TYR A 658 -6.26 -12.09 10.59
N ASP A 659 -6.67 -12.38 9.36
CA ASP A 659 -6.67 -11.34 8.34
C ASP A 659 -7.76 -11.60 7.28
N GLU A 660 -8.89 -10.91 7.43
CA GLU A 660 -10.07 -11.01 6.57
C GLU A 660 -9.88 -10.37 5.18
N THR A 661 -8.71 -9.77 4.92
CA THR A 661 -8.38 -9.20 3.60
C THR A 661 -7.70 -10.18 2.64
N TYR A 662 -7.47 -11.43 3.07
CA TYR A 662 -6.76 -12.44 2.29
C TYR A 662 -7.63 -13.19 1.28
N ASN A 663 -7.10 -13.27 0.05
CA ASN A 663 -7.70 -14.00 -1.06
C ASN A 663 -6.91 -15.28 -1.41
N TYR A 664 -6.24 -15.91 -0.44
CA TYR A 664 -5.68 -17.25 -0.65
C TYR A 664 -6.82 -18.26 -0.67
N PRO A 665 -6.93 -19.16 -1.66
CA PRO A 665 -8.03 -20.11 -1.71
C PRO A 665 -7.99 -20.97 -0.45
N LYS A 666 -9.03 -20.88 0.39
CA LYS A 666 -9.25 -21.82 1.50
C LYS A 666 -9.12 -23.24 0.94
N ILE A 667 -8.42 -24.13 1.66
CA ILE A 667 -8.28 -25.52 1.24
C ILE A 667 -9.69 -26.12 1.14
N THR A 668 -10.17 -26.31 -0.08
CA THR A 668 -11.43 -26.98 -0.37
C THR A 668 -11.13 -28.37 -0.93
N PRO A 669 -12.09 -29.31 -0.92
CA PRO A 669 -11.95 -30.58 -1.62
C PRO A 669 -11.58 -30.44 -3.11
N GLN A 670 -11.90 -29.29 -3.72
CA GLN A 670 -11.55 -28.97 -5.10
C GLN A 670 -10.07 -28.57 -5.24
N THR A 671 -9.51 -27.80 -4.31
CA THR A 671 -8.08 -27.42 -4.34
C THR A 671 -7.16 -28.58 -3.95
N LEU A 672 -7.64 -29.55 -3.16
CA LEU A 672 -6.88 -30.78 -2.85
C LEU A 672 -6.56 -31.62 -4.11
N LYS A 673 -7.43 -31.57 -5.13
CA LYS A 673 -7.18 -32.29 -6.40
C LYS A 673 -6.00 -31.71 -7.18
N LEU A 674 -5.65 -30.44 -6.95
CA LEU A 674 -4.62 -29.72 -7.69
C LEU A 674 -3.19 -30.08 -7.25
N PHE A 675 -3.04 -30.89 -6.19
CA PHE A 675 -1.77 -31.53 -5.80
C PHE A 675 -1.40 -32.72 -6.68
N THR A 676 -2.35 -33.23 -7.46
CA THR A 676 -2.14 -34.35 -8.38
C THR A 676 -2.16 -33.82 -9.81
N PRO A 677 -1.15 -34.16 -10.65
CA PRO A 677 -1.14 -33.80 -12.06
C PRO A 677 -2.46 -34.13 -12.76
N LEU A 678 -2.84 -33.33 -13.77
CA LEU A 678 -4.06 -33.60 -14.53
C LEU A 678 -4.02 -35.00 -15.17
N LEU A 679 -2.87 -35.42 -15.70
CA LEU A 679 -2.71 -36.77 -16.27
C LEU A 679 -3.09 -37.89 -15.28
N GLU A 680 -2.63 -37.80 -14.03
CA GLU A 680 -2.89 -38.80 -12.98
C GLU A 680 -4.33 -38.75 -12.45
N ARG A 681 -4.99 -37.59 -12.58
CA ARG A 681 -6.42 -37.47 -12.26
C ARG A 681 -7.32 -38.02 -13.35
N LEU A 682 -6.90 -37.92 -14.60
CA LEU A 682 -7.63 -38.48 -15.74
C LEU A 682 -7.42 -39.99 -15.80
N PHE A 683 -6.18 -40.47 -15.74
CA PHE A 683 -5.84 -41.88 -15.86
C PHE A 683 -5.42 -42.47 -14.52
N THR A 684 -6.25 -43.34 -13.94
CA THR A 684 -6.00 -43.93 -12.61
C THR A 684 -5.08 -45.15 -12.64
N ASP A 685 -4.93 -45.83 -13.78
CA ASP A 685 -3.98 -46.93 -13.96
C ASP A 685 -2.54 -46.40 -14.07
N LYS A 686 -1.78 -46.51 -12.97
CA LYS A 686 -0.36 -46.13 -12.91
C LYS A 686 0.50 -46.86 -13.95
N GLY A 687 0.18 -48.12 -14.26
CA GLY A 687 0.89 -48.89 -15.27
C GLY A 687 0.66 -48.30 -16.67
N PHE A 688 -0.56 -47.88 -16.97
CA PHE A 688 -0.90 -47.19 -18.22
C PHE A 688 -0.17 -45.85 -18.35
N ILE A 689 -0.14 -45.04 -17.28
CA ILE A 689 0.60 -43.76 -17.26
C ILE A 689 2.09 -43.99 -17.57
N ILE A 690 2.73 -44.97 -16.93
CA ILE A 690 4.14 -45.30 -17.17
C ILE A 690 4.37 -45.70 -18.63
N ARG A 691 3.47 -46.49 -19.23
CA ARG A 691 3.56 -46.87 -20.65
C ARG A 691 3.46 -45.67 -21.59
N ILE A 692 2.56 -44.71 -21.30
CA ILE A 692 2.42 -43.46 -22.07
C ILE A 692 3.69 -42.61 -21.98
N LEU A 693 4.22 -42.42 -20.76
CA LEU A 693 5.39 -41.56 -20.54
C LEU A 693 6.66 -42.15 -21.17
N ASN A 694 6.80 -43.48 -21.13
CA ASN A 694 7.95 -44.18 -21.71
C ASN A 694 7.77 -44.55 -23.19
N GLN A 695 6.60 -44.30 -23.78
CA GLN A 695 6.27 -44.61 -25.18
C GLN A 695 6.42 -46.10 -25.55
N THR A 696 6.12 -46.99 -24.61
CA THR A 696 6.38 -48.44 -24.75
C THR A 696 5.18 -49.27 -25.22
N ALA A 697 4.01 -48.64 -25.40
CA ALA A 697 2.79 -49.33 -25.80
C ALA A 697 2.26 -48.87 -27.16
N THR A 698 1.58 -49.78 -27.85
CA THR A 698 0.76 -49.48 -29.03
C THR A 698 -0.67 -49.83 -28.72
N PHE A 699 -1.60 -49.24 -29.46
CA PHE A 699 -3.03 -49.49 -29.32
C PHE A 699 -3.64 -49.89 -30.66
N LEU A 700 -4.53 -50.89 -30.62
CA LEU A 700 -5.41 -51.27 -31.73
C LEU A 700 -6.86 -51.25 -31.23
N HIS A 701 -7.73 -50.49 -31.90
CA HIS A 701 -9.15 -50.52 -31.59
C HIS A 701 -9.77 -51.87 -31.98
N PRO A 702 -10.68 -52.47 -31.19
CA PRO A 702 -11.32 -53.75 -31.53
C PRO A 702 -11.97 -53.78 -32.91
N ALA A 703 -12.64 -52.68 -33.30
CA ALA A 703 -13.24 -52.51 -34.63
C ALA A 703 -12.26 -52.59 -35.82
N PHE A 704 -10.96 -52.40 -35.58
CA PHE A 704 -9.92 -52.50 -36.62
C PHE A 704 -9.16 -53.84 -36.58
N SER A 705 -9.44 -54.69 -35.59
CA SER A 705 -8.85 -56.02 -35.45
C SER A 705 -9.63 -57.06 -36.25
N ALA A 706 -8.92 -57.92 -36.96
CA ALA A 706 -9.49 -59.05 -37.69
C ALA A 706 -10.20 -60.06 -36.78
N THR A 707 -9.81 -60.16 -35.50
CA THR A 707 -10.39 -61.07 -34.51
C THR A 707 -11.31 -60.37 -33.51
N SER A 708 -11.50 -59.05 -33.64
CA SER A 708 -12.20 -58.21 -32.65
C SER A 708 -11.65 -58.36 -31.22
N ALA A 709 -10.36 -58.68 -31.08
CA ALA A 709 -9.73 -58.87 -29.77
C ALA A 709 -9.64 -57.54 -29.01
N LYS A 710 -10.00 -57.57 -27.72
CA LYS A 710 -9.90 -56.40 -26.84
C LYS A 710 -8.44 -56.08 -26.49
N ASP A 711 -8.02 -54.85 -26.79
CA ASP A 711 -6.70 -54.34 -26.37
C ASP A 711 -6.69 -54.08 -24.85
N SER A 712 -5.59 -54.44 -24.19
CA SER A 712 -5.45 -54.32 -22.74
C SER A 712 -5.46 -52.86 -22.24
N ASN A 713 -5.24 -51.89 -23.13
CA ASN A 713 -5.26 -50.47 -22.80
C ASN A 713 -6.62 -49.79 -23.08
N LEU A 714 -7.61 -50.51 -23.63
CA LEU A 714 -8.90 -49.94 -24.03
C LEU A 714 -9.63 -49.30 -22.83
N ASP A 715 -9.80 -50.04 -21.74
CA ASP A 715 -10.57 -49.56 -20.58
C ASP A 715 -9.94 -48.31 -19.93
N ALA A 716 -8.60 -48.25 -19.91
CA ALA A 716 -7.87 -47.09 -19.38
C ALA A 716 -8.06 -45.85 -20.27
N LEU A 717 -8.08 -46.02 -21.60
CA LEU A 717 -8.37 -44.94 -22.55
C LEU A 717 -9.80 -44.42 -22.41
N LEU A 718 -10.79 -45.33 -22.40
CA LEU A 718 -12.21 -44.97 -22.28
C LEU A 718 -12.48 -44.21 -20.98
N THR A 719 -12.00 -44.75 -19.85
CA THR A 719 -12.19 -44.14 -18.53
C THR A 719 -11.50 -42.79 -18.43
N GLY A 720 -10.24 -42.68 -18.87
CA GLY A 720 -9.48 -41.45 -18.69
C GLY A 720 -9.82 -40.32 -19.66
N ILE A 721 -10.29 -40.65 -20.87
CA ILE A 721 -10.82 -39.65 -21.80
C ILE A 721 -12.27 -39.28 -21.42
N GLY A 722 -13.02 -40.23 -20.87
CA GLY A 722 -14.41 -40.09 -20.49
C GLY A 722 -15.36 -40.20 -21.69
N ILE A 723 -15.16 -41.24 -22.50
CA ILE A 723 -15.92 -41.54 -23.73
C ILE A 723 -16.26 -43.03 -23.78
N ASP A 724 -17.24 -43.39 -24.60
CA ASP A 724 -17.56 -44.79 -24.91
C ASP A 724 -16.71 -45.33 -26.10
N GLU A 725 -16.84 -46.63 -26.38
CA GLU A 725 -16.05 -47.32 -27.42
C GLU A 725 -16.38 -46.80 -28.84
N ASP A 726 -17.64 -46.44 -29.11
CA ASP A 726 -18.04 -45.90 -30.42
C ASP A 726 -17.47 -44.49 -30.64
N GLN A 727 -17.52 -43.65 -29.61
CA GLN A 727 -16.88 -42.34 -29.61
C GLN A 727 -15.36 -42.44 -29.79
N LEU A 728 -14.71 -43.43 -29.18
CA LEU A 728 -13.27 -43.68 -29.37
C LEU A 728 -12.97 -44.11 -30.81
N TYR A 729 -13.80 -44.99 -31.39
CA TYR A 729 -13.71 -45.36 -32.79
C TYR A 729 -13.81 -44.14 -33.72
N GLN A 730 -14.83 -43.29 -33.52
CA GLN A 730 -15.05 -42.07 -34.31
C GLN A 730 -13.90 -41.06 -34.17
N LEU A 731 -13.32 -40.94 -32.97
CA LEU A 731 -12.13 -40.12 -32.74
C LEU A 731 -10.91 -40.65 -33.48
N ILE A 732 -10.66 -41.96 -33.44
CA ILE A 732 -9.55 -42.58 -34.18
C ILE A 732 -9.78 -42.45 -35.69
N GLU A 733 -11.02 -42.54 -36.16
CA GLU A 733 -11.36 -42.32 -37.57
C GLU A 733 -11.02 -40.88 -38.00
N GLY A 734 -11.51 -39.87 -37.27
CA GLY A 734 -11.27 -38.46 -37.57
C GLY A 734 -9.81 -38.02 -37.37
N LEU A 735 -9.08 -38.66 -36.45
CA LEU A 735 -7.68 -38.36 -36.12
C LEU A 735 -6.69 -39.36 -36.72
N ALA A 736 -7.10 -40.18 -37.69
CA ALA A 736 -6.26 -41.24 -38.23
C ALA A 736 -4.89 -40.72 -38.72
N VAL A 737 -4.89 -39.59 -39.44
CA VAL A 737 -3.67 -38.94 -39.96
C VAL A 737 -2.72 -38.52 -38.83
N PRO A 738 -3.12 -37.65 -37.87
CA PRO A 738 -2.22 -37.23 -36.78
C PRO A 738 -1.86 -38.34 -35.78
N LEU A 739 -2.62 -39.44 -35.72
CA LEU A 739 -2.28 -40.63 -34.93
C LEU A 739 -1.31 -41.57 -35.66
N GLY A 740 -1.11 -41.40 -36.97
CA GLY A 740 -0.29 -42.31 -37.76
C GLY A 740 -0.99 -43.59 -38.22
N VAL A 741 -2.32 -43.60 -38.20
CA VAL A 741 -3.16 -44.76 -38.51
C VAL A 741 -3.60 -44.72 -39.98
N ARG A 742 -3.40 -45.82 -40.70
CA ARG A 742 -3.87 -46.00 -42.07
C ARG A 742 -5.06 -46.95 -42.10
N LEU A 743 -6.27 -46.40 -42.00
CA LEU A 743 -7.52 -47.18 -41.91
C LEU A 743 -7.76 -48.09 -43.12
N ALA A 744 -7.35 -47.65 -44.31
CA ALA A 744 -7.49 -48.41 -45.55
C ALA A 744 -6.41 -49.49 -45.76
N ALA A 745 -5.42 -49.59 -44.87
CA ALA A 745 -4.37 -50.60 -44.99
C ALA A 745 -4.92 -52.00 -44.71
N THR A 746 -4.36 -53.00 -45.39
CA THR A 746 -4.70 -54.42 -45.16
C THR A 746 -3.98 -54.98 -43.93
N ALA A 747 -2.78 -54.48 -43.61
CA ALA A 747 -2.00 -54.91 -42.46
C ALA A 747 -2.48 -54.25 -41.16
N GLU A 748 -2.75 -55.05 -40.11
CA GLU A 748 -3.14 -54.52 -38.78
C GLU A 748 -2.06 -53.64 -38.14
N ALA A 749 -0.78 -53.90 -38.45
CA ALA A 749 0.33 -53.10 -37.95
C ALA A 749 0.21 -51.63 -38.37
N GLU A 750 -0.36 -51.37 -39.55
CA GLU A 750 -0.58 -50.01 -40.08
C GLU A 750 -1.86 -49.36 -39.52
N LYS A 751 -2.69 -50.12 -38.79
CA LYS A 751 -3.89 -49.63 -38.08
C LYS A 751 -3.61 -49.35 -36.60
N ARG A 752 -2.40 -49.63 -36.12
CA ARG A 752 -1.95 -49.36 -34.75
C ARG A 752 -1.34 -47.97 -34.65
N PHE A 753 -1.44 -47.36 -33.47
CA PHE A 753 -0.67 -46.16 -33.14
C PHE A 753 0.03 -46.31 -31.79
N THR A 754 1.12 -45.56 -31.61
CA THR A 754 1.87 -45.52 -30.35
C THR A 754 1.12 -44.73 -29.29
N LEU A 755 0.99 -45.31 -28.10
CA LEU A 755 0.46 -44.61 -26.93
C LEU A 755 1.55 -43.76 -26.30
N ASN A 756 1.43 -42.45 -26.44
CA ASN A 756 2.32 -41.47 -25.84
C ASN A 756 1.51 -40.23 -25.42
N LEU A 757 2.15 -39.31 -24.69
CA LEU A 757 1.47 -38.14 -24.15
C LEU A 757 0.79 -37.30 -25.25
N ARG A 758 1.38 -37.24 -26.45
CA ARG A 758 0.81 -36.50 -27.59
C ARG A 758 -0.46 -37.15 -28.12
N THR A 759 -0.43 -38.46 -28.42
CA THR A 759 -1.59 -39.16 -28.99
C THR A 759 -2.77 -39.18 -28.02
N VAL A 760 -2.49 -39.38 -26.73
CA VAL A 760 -3.53 -39.34 -25.68
C VAL A 760 -4.08 -37.92 -25.47
N THR A 761 -3.21 -36.90 -25.47
CA THR A 761 -3.67 -35.49 -25.44
C THR A 761 -4.58 -35.18 -26.62
N LEU A 762 -4.23 -35.63 -27.83
CA LEU A 762 -5.00 -35.33 -29.02
C LEU A 762 -6.41 -35.91 -28.95
N LEU A 763 -6.54 -37.17 -28.51
CA LEU A 763 -7.83 -37.82 -28.28
C LEU A 763 -8.63 -37.08 -27.20
N TYR A 764 -8.00 -36.79 -26.05
CA TYR A 764 -8.63 -36.07 -24.95
C TYR A 764 -9.13 -34.68 -25.35
N ARG A 765 -8.30 -33.91 -26.06
CA ARG A 765 -8.61 -32.57 -26.57
C ARG A 765 -9.88 -32.57 -27.41
N HIS A 766 -9.98 -33.45 -28.40
CA HIS A 766 -11.11 -33.48 -29.31
C HIS A 766 -12.38 -33.98 -28.60
N ALA A 767 -12.26 -34.99 -27.71
CA ALA A 767 -13.37 -35.40 -26.85
C ALA A 767 -13.86 -34.27 -25.93
N MET A 768 -12.94 -33.48 -25.38
CA MET A 768 -13.26 -32.35 -24.51
C MET A 768 -13.91 -31.21 -25.31
N LEU A 769 -13.43 -30.90 -26.52
CA LEU A 769 -14.02 -29.89 -27.40
C LEU A 769 -15.43 -30.26 -27.85
N ALA A 770 -15.67 -31.53 -28.21
CA ALA A 770 -17.01 -32.02 -28.55
C ALA A 770 -18.00 -31.81 -27.38
N ARG A 771 -17.59 -32.19 -26.17
CA ARG A 771 -18.39 -31.97 -24.94
C ARG A 771 -18.60 -30.49 -24.62
N LEU A 772 -17.57 -29.67 -24.77
CA LEU A 772 -17.63 -28.23 -24.50
C LEU A 772 -18.61 -27.53 -25.45
N ILE A 773 -18.58 -27.89 -26.74
CA ILE A 773 -19.49 -27.34 -27.75
C ILE A 773 -20.90 -27.96 -27.60
N GLY A 774 -21.00 -29.20 -27.12
CA GLY A 774 -22.25 -29.95 -27.01
C GLY A 774 -22.67 -30.61 -28.32
N VAL A 775 -21.70 -31.20 -29.03
CA VAL A 775 -21.91 -31.88 -30.33
C VAL A 775 -21.34 -33.30 -30.28
N THR A 776 -21.79 -34.15 -31.21
CA THR A 776 -21.21 -35.48 -31.42
C THR A 776 -19.79 -35.40 -32.01
N ILE A 777 -19.00 -36.48 -31.93
CA ILE A 777 -17.65 -36.53 -32.48
C ILE A 777 -17.65 -36.27 -34.02
N PRO A 778 -18.56 -36.85 -34.83
CA PRO A 778 -18.61 -36.56 -36.26
C PRO A 778 -18.99 -35.10 -36.55
N GLU A 779 -19.91 -34.51 -35.78
CA GLU A 779 -20.26 -33.09 -35.90
C GLU A 779 -19.10 -32.17 -35.53
N LEU A 780 -18.28 -32.51 -34.53
CA LEU A 780 -17.07 -31.77 -34.22
C LEU A 780 -16.12 -31.73 -35.43
N PHE A 781 -15.83 -32.88 -36.05
CA PHE A 781 -15.00 -32.92 -37.25
C PHE A 781 -15.65 -32.22 -38.45
N GLY A 782 -16.98 -32.25 -38.52
CA GLY A 782 -17.76 -31.44 -39.46
C GLY A 782 -17.53 -29.94 -39.28
N LEU A 783 -17.64 -29.43 -38.05
CA LEU A 783 -17.37 -28.03 -37.72
C LEU A 783 -15.91 -27.64 -38.00
N ILE A 784 -14.95 -28.52 -37.68
CA ILE A 784 -13.54 -28.34 -38.01
C ILE A 784 -13.35 -28.19 -39.53
N ALA A 785 -13.98 -29.07 -40.33
CA ALA A 785 -13.89 -29.03 -41.78
C ALA A 785 -14.52 -27.75 -42.38
N LEU A 786 -15.60 -27.25 -41.78
CA LEU A 786 -16.31 -26.04 -42.21
C LEU A 786 -15.51 -24.75 -42.04
N HIS A 787 -14.58 -24.69 -41.07
CA HIS A 787 -13.79 -23.49 -40.84
C HIS A 787 -12.61 -23.38 -41.81
N ALA A 788 -12.63 -22.37 -42.69
CA ALA A 788 -11.61 -22.17 -43.71
C ALA A 788 -10.21 -21.78 -43.17
N ALA A 789 -10.08 -21.44 -41.88
CA ALA A 789 -8.78 -21.17 -41.26
C ALA A 789 -8.11 -22.43 -40.70
N VAL A 790 -8.89 -23.45 -40.29
CA VAL A 790 -8.36 -24.72 -39.80
C VAL A 790 -7.94 -25.54 -41.01
N GLN A 791 -6.64 -25.63 -41.27
CA GLN A 791 -6.09 -26.17 -42.52
C GLN A 791 -5.97 -27.71 -42.52
N GLY A 792 -5.98 -28.33 -41.34
CA GLY A 792 -5.90 -29.78 -41.16
C GLY A 792 -7.21 -30.39 -40.63
N PRO A 793 -7.27 -31.73 -40.51
CA PRO A 793 -8.47 -32.43 -40.04
C PRO A 793 -8.70 -32.34 -38.53
N HIS A 794 -7.88 -31.58 -37.79
CA HIS A 794 -7.89 -31.54 -36.34
C HIS A 794 -7.45 -30.18 -35.80
N VAL A 795 -7.71 -29.93 -34.52
CA VAL A 795 -7.33 -28.72 -33.78
C VAL A 795 -5.90 -28.87 -33.25
N GLU A 796 -5.00 -28.01 -33.72
CA GLU A 796 -3.58 -28.08 -33.39
C GLU A 796 -3.14 -26.94 -32.46
N LYS A 797 -3.59 -25.71 -32.73
CA LYS A 797 -3.15 -24.48 -32.06
C LYS A 797 -4.30 -23.75 -31.38
N LEU A 798 -3.98 -22.84 -30.45
CA LEU A 798 -4.98 -22.03 -29.74
C LEU A 798 -5.90 -21.24 -30.69
N GLN A 799 -5.37 -20.79 -31.84
CA GLN A 799 -6.19 -20.10 -32.85
C GLN A 799 -7.28 -21.00 -33.42
N ASP A 800 -6.97 -22.27 -33.69
CA ASP A 800 -7.95 -23.23 -34.21
C ASP A 800 -9.10 -23.44 -33.21
N VAL A 801 -8.80 -23.42 -31.91
CA VAL A 801 -9.78 -23.53 -30.82
C VAL A 801 -10.69 -22.31 -30.83
N GLU A 802 -10.14 -21.10 -30.81
CA GLU A 802 -10.91 -19.85 -30.81
C GLU A 802 -11.81 -19.74 -32.04
N ASP A 803 -11.27 -20.06 -33.21
CA ASP A 803 -11.99 -20.07 -34.49
C ASP A 803 -13.14 -21.08 -34.47
N LEU A 804 -12.89 -22.29 -33.99
CA LEU A 804 -13.90 -23.34 -33.84
C LEU A 804 -15.01 -22.91 -32.87
N LEU A 805 -14.66 -22.33 -31.72
CA LEU A 805 -15.64 -21.86 -30.74
C LEU A 805 -16.47 -20.68 -31.27
N ARG A 806 -15.85 -19.77 -32.03
CA ARG A 806 -16.56 -18.69 -32.71
C ARG A 806 -17.53 -19.22 -33.76
N LEU A 807 -17.08 -20.18 -34.59
CA LEU A 807 -17.94 -20.85 -35.56
C LEU A 807 -19.10 -21.58 -34.88
N ALA A 808 -18.83 -22.33 -33.82
CA ALA A 808 -19.85 -23.04 -33.07
C ALA A 808 -20.86 -22.09 -32.41
N SER A 809 -20.39 -20.97 -31.85
CA SER A 809 -21.25 -19.93 -31.28
C SER A 809 -22.17 -19.33 -32.35
N TRP A 810 -21.61 -18.97 -33.52
CA TRP A 810 -22.42 -18.51 -34.65
C TRP A 810 -23.41 -19.58 -35.11
N TRP A 811 -22.96 -20.83 -35.29
CA TRP A 811 -23.79 -21.94 -35.75
C TRP A 811 -25.00 -22.15 -34.85
N LYS A 812 -24.83 -22.06 -33.52
CA LYS A 812 -25.91 -22.13 -32.53
C LYS A 812 -26.97 -21.03 -32.65
N THR A 813 -26.66 -19.91 -33.34
CA THR A 813 -27.66 -18.87 -33.66
C THR A 813 -28.48 -19.20 -34.91
N THR A 814 -28.07 -20.19 -35.69
CA THR A 814 -28.73 -20.61 -36.93
C THR A 814 -29.69 -21.78 -36.70
N ARG A 815 -30.52 -22.10 -37.71
CA ARG A 815 -31.38 -23.30 -37.71
C ARG A 815 -30.82 -24.46 -38.54
N TRP A 816 -29.59 -24.35 -39.04
CA TRP A 816 -28.99 -25.37 -39.90
C TRP A 816 -28.30 -26.44 -39.08
N SER A 817 -28.42 -27.71 -39.47
CA SER A 817 -27.58 -28.76 -38.90
C SER A 817 -26.16 -28.66 -39.45
N VAL A 818 -25.18 -29.26 -38.75
CA VAL A 818 -23.79 -29.35 -39.25
C VAL A 818 -23.77 -30.07 -40.61
N ASN A 819 -24.61 -31.10 -40.79
CA ASN A 819 -24.74 -31.83 -42.04
C ASN A 819 -25.30 -30.95 -43.18
N ASP A 820 -26.27 -30.07 -42.92
CA ASP A 820 -26.76 -29.12 -43.92
C ASP A 820 -25.63 -28.20 -44.40
N LEU A 821 -24.86 -27.66 -43.45
CA LEU A 821 -23.71 -26.81 -43.74
C LEU A 821 -22.64 -27.53 -44.56
N ILE A 822 -22.35 -28.79 -44.25
CA ILE A 822 -21.41 -29.62 -45.01
C ILE A 822 -21.93 -29.87 -46.43
N ASN A 823 -23.22 -30.17 -46.60
CA ASN A 823 -23.80 -30.43 -47.91
C ASN A 823 -23.82 -29.19 -48.80
N ILE A 824 -24.03 -28.01 -48.21
CA ILE A 824 -24.01 -26.72 -48.91
C ILE A 824 -22.58 -26.34 -49.30
N SER A 825 -21.64 -26.40 -48.35
CA SER A 825 -20.29 -25.87 -48.55
C SER A 825 -19.31 -26.88 -49.16
N LYS A 826 -19.59 -28.18 -49.04
CA LYS A 826 -18.73 -29.31 -49.44
C LYS A 826 -17.28 -29.08 -49.01
N PRO A 827 -17.02 -29.00 -47.70
CA PRO A 827 -15.70 -28.67 -47.18
C PRO A 827 -14.69 -29.78 -47.50
N GLY A 828 -13.41 -29.42 -47.48
CA GLY A 828 -12.32 -30.35 -47.67
C GLY A 828 -11.02 -29.80 -47.09
N PHE A 829 -9.98 -30.61 -47.06
CA PHE A 829 -8.68 -30.25 -46.51
C PHE A 829 -7.65 -30.04 -47.63
N ALA A 830 -6.65 -29.20 -47.35
CA ALA A 830 -5.57 -28.94 -48.29
C ALA A 830 -4.72 -30.21 -48.50
N PRO A 831 -4.21 -30.48 -49.72
CA PRO A 831 -3.18 -31.49 -49.92
C PRO A 831 -1.95 -31.19 -49.06
N VAL A 832 -1.42 -32.23 -48.41
CA VAL A 832 -0.18 -32.17 -47.61
C VAL A 832 0.80 -33.21 -48.15
N VAL A 833 2.04 -32.79 -48.41
CA VAL A 833 3.15 -33.68 -48.77
C VAL A 833 4.26 -33.56 -47.74
N THR A 834 4.66 -34.69 -47.16
CA THR A 834 5.69 -34.77 -46.11
C THR A 834 7.01 -35.28 -46.67
N SER A 835 8.13 -34.84 -46.10
CA SER A 835 9.45 -35.31 -46.49
C SER A 835 9.60 -36.81 -46.23
N VAL A 836 10.31 -37.51 -47.13
CA VAL A 836 10.48 -38.97 -47.06
C VAL A 836 11.35 -39.36 -45.87
N ASN A 837 12.36 -38.53 -45.57
CA ASN A 837 13.30 -38.73 -44.48
C ASN A 837 13.30 -37.50 -43.55
N LYS A 838 13.88 -37.69 -42.37
CA LYS A 838 14.21 -36.60 -41.45
C LYS A 838 15.20 -35.63 -42.11
N ILE A 839 15.01 -34.33 -41.91
CA ILE A 839 15.87 -33.30 -42.46
C ILE A 839 16.95 -32.93 -41.44
N THR A 840 18.18 -33.36 -41.69
CA THR A 840 19.37 -33.00 -40.89
C THR A 840 20.20 -31.92 -41.57
N SER A 841 20.36 -31.98 -42.89
CA SER A 841 20.95 -30.92 -43.71
C SER A 841 20.54 -31.06 -45.19
N THR A 842 20.49 -29.95 -45.94
CA THR A 842 20.30 -29.99 -47.40
C THR A 842 21.60 -30.13 -48.19
N VAL A 843 21.53 -30.86 -49.29
CA VAL A 843 22.65 -31.05 -50.22
C VAL A 843 22.75 -29.85 -51.18
N LEU A 844 23.97 -29.45 -51.55
CA LEU A 844 24.20 -28.40 -52.54
C LEU A 844 23.53 -28.78 -53.87
N GLY A 845 22.62 -27.93 -54.36
CA GLY A 845 21.91 -28.14 -55.62
C GLY A 845 20.51 -28.75 -55.48
N THR A 846 19.95 -28.90 -54.27
CA THR A 846 18.55 -29.33 -54.09
C THR A 846 17.57 -28.35 -54.75
N ARG A 847 16.85 -28.84 -55.76
CA ARG A 847 15.76 -28.11 -56.43
C ARG A 847 14.45 -28.87 -56.26
N LEU A 848 13.40 -28.12 -55.97
CA LEU A 848 12.02 -28.58 -55.92
C LEU A 848 11.24 -27.83 -56.99
N LYS A 849 10.87 -28.52 -58.07
CA LYS A 849 9.98 -27.98 -59.11
C LYS A 849 8.57 -28.48 -58.89
N TYR A 850 7.60 -27.58 -58.77
CA TYR A 850 6.23 -27.92 -58.43
C TYR A 850 5.20 -27.06 -59.17
N LYS A 851 3.95 -27.53 -59.19
CA LYS A 851 2.77 -26.72 -59.51
C LYS A 851 1.59 -27.12 -58.63
N VAL A 852 0.64 -26.20 -58.45
CA VAL A 852 -0.60 -26.46 -57.73
C VAL A 852 -1.75 -26.48 -58.73
N VAL A 853 -2.58 -27.52 -58.68
CA VAL A 853 -3.81 -27.61 -59.49
C VAL A 853 -4.99 -27.32 -58.57
N ARG A 854 -5.86 -26.37 -58.95
CA ARG A 854 -7.09 -26.03 -58.22
C ARG A 854 -8.27 -26.22 -59.15
N LYS A 855 -9.13 -27.19 -58.83
CA LYS A 855 -10.24 -27.64 -59.69
C LYS A 855 -9.73 -28.04 -61.08
N THR A 856 -9.82 -27.17 -62.06
CA THR A 856 -9.39 -27.39 -63.45
C THR A 856 -8.26 -26.46 -63.88
N THR A 857 -7.79 -25.57 -62.99
CA THR A 857 -6.78 -24.56 -63.30
C THR A 857 -5.47 -24.92 -62.62
N ALA A 858 -4.39 -25.06 -63.40
CA ALA A 858 -3.04 -25.27 -62.87
C ALA A 858 -2.28 -23.93 -62.76
N THR A 859 -1.54 -23.73 -61.68
CA THR A 859 -0.57 -22.62 -61.58
C THR A 859 0.60 -22.84 -62.53
N ALA A 860 1.36 -21.78 -62.81
CA ALA A 860 2.66 -21.91 -63.47
C ALA A 860 3.59 -22.82 -62.66
N GLU A 861 4.52 -23.49 -63.34
CA GLU A 861 5.55 -24.30 -62.70
C GLU A 861 6.57 -23.39 -62.01
N GLU A 862 6.77 -23.59 -60.70
CA GLU A 862 7.74 -22.86 -59.90
C GLU A 862 8.88 -23.78 -59.48
N THR A 863 10.11 -23.26 -59.53
CA THR A 863 11.30 -23.98 -59.05
C THR A 863 11.87 -23.29 -57.83
N VAL A 864 11.84 -23.98 -56.68
CA VAL A 864 12.48 -23.55 -55.44
C VAL A 864 13.87 -24.19 -55.35
N SER A 865 14.92 -23.37 -55.35
CA SER A 865 16.30 -23.83 -55.11
C SER A 865 16.66 -23.61 -53.65
N LEU A 866 17.01 -24.67 -52.93
CA LEU A 866 17.35 -24.61 -51.50
C LEU A 866 18.83 -24.28 -51.29
N ALA A 867 19.13 -23.51 -50.24
CA ALA A 867 20.50 -23.29 -49.79
C ALA A 867 21.19 -24.60 -49.38
N ALA A 868 22.51 -24.69 -49.57
CA ALA A 868 23.31 -25.85 -49.14
C ALA A 868 23.53 -25.83 -47.62
N ASN A 869 23.63 -27.01 -47.00
CA ASN A 869 23.84 -27.20 -45.55
C ASN A 869 22.79 -26.49 -44.67
N GLY A 870 21.61 -26.20 -45.21
CA GLY A 870 20.51 -25.65 -44.43
C GLY A 870 19.99 -26.72 -43.48
N ASP A 871 19.91 -26.39 -42.19
CA ASP A 871 19.13 -27.19 -41.25
C ASP A 871 17.62 -27.08 -41.57
N ILE A 872 16.81 -27.86 -40.88
CA ILE A 872 15.36 -27.91 -41.11
C ILE A 872 14.65 -26.54 -41.04
N ASP A 873 15.10 -25.60 -40.20
CA ASP A 873 14.51 -24.25 -40.13
C ASP A 873 14.89 -23.41 -41.34
N HIS A 874 16.15 -23.51 -41.75
CA HIS A 874 16.60 -22.86 -42.97
C HIS A 874 15.79 -23.35 -44.16
N VAL A 875 15.54 -24.66 -44.28
CA VAL A 875 14.73 -25.21 -45.37
C VAL A 875 13.28 -24.73 -45.32
N VAL A 876 12.64 -24.74 -44.15
CA VAL A 876 11.27 -24.25 -43.99
C VAL A 876 11.17 -22.78 -44.39
N ASN A 877 12.09 -21.94 -43.92
CA ASN A 877 12.12 -20.51 -44.24
C ASN A 877 12.40 -20.27 -45.72
N ASP A 878 13.31 -21.04 -46.32
CA ASP A 878 13.70 -20.89 -47.72
C ASP A 878 12.54 -21.25 -48.67
N ILE A 879 11.81 -22.34 -48.36
CA ILE A 879 10.61 -22.71 -49.12
C ILE A 879 9.51 -21.67 -48.91
N ASN A 880 9.25 -21.21 -47.69
CA ASN A 880 8.19 -20.22 -47.42
C ASN A 880 8.47 -18.86 -48.08
N ALA A 881 9.74 -18.46 -48.17
CA ALA A 881 10.14 -17.23 -48.84
C ALA A 881 10.06 -17.32 -50.37
N LYS A 882 10.33 -18.50 -50.95
CA LYS A 882 10.47 -18.69 -52.41
C LYS A 882 9.25 -19.30 -53.09
N ALA A 883 8.39 -20.01 -52.37
CA ALA A 883 7.19 -20.66 -52.91
C ALA A 883 5.97 -19.73 -52.82
N SER A 884 5.38 -19.37 -53.96
CA SER A 884 4.21 -18.49 -53.98
C SER A 884 2.96 -19.19 -53.51
N HIS A 885 2.81 -20.49 -53.79
CA HIS A 885 1.56 -21.25 -53.60
C HIS A 885 1.64 -22.35 -52.54
N LEU A 886 2.81 -22.63 -51.99
CA LEU A 886 3.01 -23.62 -50.93
C LEU A 886 3.44 -22.97 -49.63
N TYR A 887 3.00 -23.57 -48.53
CA TYR A 887 3.43 -23.24 -47.18
C TYR A 887 4.14 -24.46 -46.59
N ALA A 888 5.41 -24.27 -46.24
CA ALA A 888 6.25 -25.27 -45.59
C ALA A 888 6.20 -25.13 -44.06
N TYR A 889 6.27 -26.25 -43.36
CA TYR A 889 6.33 -26.27 -41.90
C TYR A 889 7.02 -27.54 -41.41
N ARG A 890 7.61 -27.48 -40.22
CA ARG A 890 8.13 -28.67 -39.54
C ARG A 890 6.98 -29.58 -39.14
N SER A 891 7.13 -30.88 -39.33
CA SER A 891 6.10 -31.87 -39.06
C SER A 891 6.63 -33.17 -38.46
N ASP A 892 5.73 -34.02 -37.99
CA ASP A 892 6.02 -35.46 -37.90
C ASP A 892 6.02 -36.08 -39.30
N ILE A 893 6.37 -37.38 -39.35
CA ILE A 893 6.33 -38.22 -40.54
C ILE A 893 4.94 -38.27 -41.21
N MET A 894 3.87 -37.94 -40.48
CA MET A 894 2.48 -37.97 -41.00
C MET A 894 2.00 -36.60 -41.47
N GLY A 895 2.86 -35.59 -41.42
CA GLY A 895 2.58 -34.25 -41.92
C GLY A 895 1.81 -33.34 -40.99
N SER A 896 1.68 -33.70 -39.71
CA SER A 896 1.13 -32.83 -38.68
C SER A 896 2.19 -31.86 -38.18
N SER A 897 1.86 -30.58 -38.07
CA SER A 897 2.83 -29.55 -37.71
C SER A 897 3.38 -29.79 -36.29
N LEU A 898 4.70 -29.70 -36.14
CA LEU A 898 5.42 -30.03 -34.91
C LEU A 898 6.69 -29.17 -34.78
N LEU A 899 6.88 -28.58 -33.61
CA LEU A 899 7.99 -27.69 -33.31
C LEU A 899 9.37 -28.34 -33.45
N ASN A 900 9.49 -29.53 -32.87
CA ASN A 900 10.64 -30.41 -32.94
C ASN A 900 10.42 -31.51 -33.99
N GLY A 901 9.50 -31.26 -34.92
CA GLY A 901 9.29 -32.14 -36.07
C GLY A 901 10.60 -32.27 -36.81
N GLU A 902 11.03 -33.51 -37.02
CA GLU A 902 12.26 -33.81 -37.76
C GLU A 902 11.99 -33.91 -39.27
N TYR A 903 10.73 -33.79 -39.69
CA TYR A 903 10.28 -33.82 -41.08
C TYR A 903 9.79 -32.45 -41.53
N ILE A 904 9.74 -32.22 -42.83
CA ILE A 904 9.14 -31.01 -43.42
C ILE A 904 7.89 -31.41 -44.18
N SER A 905 6.82 -30.64 -44.04
CA SER A 905 5.61 -30.80 -44.84
C SER A 905 5.28 -29.56 -45.64
N LEU A 906 4.75 -29.75 -46.84
CA LEU A 906 4.23 -28.71 -47.69
C LEU A 906 2.72 -28.85 -47.82
N ARG A 907 2.01 -27.73 -47.75
CA ARG A 907 0.59 -27.64 -48.06
C ARG A 907 0.30 -26.49 -49.00
N THR A 908 -0.83 -26.49 -49.66
CA THR A 908 -1.26 -25.34 -50.48
C THR A 908 -1.64 -24.15 -49.61
N LYS A 909 -1.21 -22.94 -49.98
CA LYS A 909 -1.65 -21.69 -49.31
C LYS A 909 -3.15 -21.43 -49.50
N GLU A 910 -3.69 -21.84 -50.65
CA GLU A 910 -5.12 -21.73 -50.96
C GLU A 910 -5.58 -22.91 -51.83
N GLY A 911 -6.87 -23.23 -51.75
CA GLY A 911 -7.46 -24.41 -52.36
C GLY A 911 -7.52 -25.59 -51.38
N ARG A 912 -8.64 -26.32 -51.41
CA ARG A 912 -8.96 -27.43 -50.51
C ARG A 912 -9.70 -28.53 -51.27
N GLY A 913 -9.78 -29.73 -50.67
CA GLY A 913 -10.52 -30.87 -51.21
C GLY A 913 -9.79 -31.64 -52.30
N SER A 914 -10.43 -32.72 -52.78
CA SER A 914 -9.91 -33.67 -53.79
C SER A 914 -9.56 -33.03 -55.13
N LYS A 915 -10.17 -31.88 -55.39
CA LYS A 915 -9.95 -31.06 -56.59
C LYS A 915 -8.74 -30.15 -56.49
N THR A 916 -8.08 -30.07 -55.33
CA THR A 916 -6.84 -29.31 -55.15
C THR A 916 -5.67 -30.29 -55.04
N LYS A 917 -4.60 -30.09 -55.82
CA LYS A 917 -3.47 -31.03 -55.90
C LYS A 917 -2.12 -30.31 -55.86
N ILE A 918 -1.15 -30.90 -55.20
CA ILE A 918 0.27 -30.55 -55.31
C ILE A 918 0.89 -31.55 -56.29
N VAL A 919 1.52 -31.04 -57.36
CA VAL A 919 2.26 -31.85 -58.32
C VAL A 919 3.73 -31.48 -58.19
N ILE A 920 4.52 -32.38 -57.60
CA ILE A 920 5.98 -32.29 -57.57
C ILE A 920 6.48 -32.86 -58.89
N ILE A 921 7.11 -32.01 -59.70
CA ILE A 921 7.58 -32.33 -61.05
C ILE A 921 9.04 -32.78 -61.02
N GLU A 922 9.87 -32.11 -60.21
CA GLU A 922 11.27 -32.44 -59.98
C GLU A 922 11.58 -32.32 -58.49
N ASP A 923 12.30 -33.31 -57.96
CA ASP A 923 12.82 -33.33 -56.59
C ASP A 923 14.23 -33.93 -56.62
N SER A 924 15.23 -33.08 -56.88
CA SER A 924 16.57 -33.51 -57.30
C SER A 924 17.31 -34.37 -56.26
N HIS A 925 16.88 -34.35 -55.00
CA HIS A 925 17.43 -35.16 -53.90
C HIS A 925 16.37 -35.95 -53.12
N ARG A 926 15.19 -36.18 -53.70
CA ARG A 926 14.12 -37.02 -53.11
C ARG A 926 13.70 -36.57 -51.71
N LEU A 927 13.57 -35.25 -51.52
CA LEU A 927 13.18 -34.67 -50.26
C LEU A 927 11.74 -35.08 -49.89
N PHE A 928 10.82 -35.06 -50.86
CA PHE A 928 9.39 -35.32 -50.73
C PHE A 928 8.90 -36.49 -51.57
N ALA A 929 9.57 -36.81 -52.67
CA ALA A 929 9.17 -37.87 -53.59
C ALA A 929 10.24 -38.96 -53.71
N VAL A 930 9.86 -40.22 -53.45
CA VAL A 930 10.72 -41.39 -53.73
C VAL A 930 11.02 -41.48 -55.24
N SER A 931 10.06 -41.08 -56.08
CA SER A 931 10.20 -40.84 -57.51
C SER A 931 9.31 -39.68 -57.95
N ALA A 932 9.84 -38.73 -58.73
CA ALA A 932 9.07 -37.65 -59.36
C ALA A 932 8.69 -38.03 -60.81
N PRO A 933 7.51 -37.62 -61.33
CA PRO A 933 6.55 -36.74 -60.69
C PRO A 933 5.71 -37.44 -59.60
N LEU A 934 5.41 -36.70 -58.52
CA LEU A 934 4.52 -37.12 -57.44
C LEU A 934 3.31 -36.19 -57.40
N GLU A 935 2.11 -36.76 -57.46
CA GLU A 935 0.85 -36.02 -57.39
C GLU A 935 0.12 -36.37 -56.08
N ILE A 936 -0.19 -35.35 -55.29
CA ILE A 936 -0.92 -35.49 -54.03
C ILE A 936 -2.15 -34.58 -54.07
N ALA A 937 -3.32 -35.19 -53.95
CA ALA A 937 -4.59 -34.48 -53.88
C ALA A 937 -4.98 -34.20 -52.42
N GLY A 938 -5.75 -33.13 -52.22
CA GLY A 938 -6.46 -32.89 -50.97
C GLY A 938 -7.55 -33.94 -50.76
N VAL A 939 -8.23 -33.87 -49.63
CA VAL A 939 -9.27 -34.83 -49.28
C VAL A 939 -10.56 -34.07 -49.07
N ASP A 940 -11.64 -34.48 -49.76
CA ASP A 940 -12.97 -33.95 -49.47
C ASP A 940 -13.45 -34.52 -48.14
N PHE A 941 -14.04 -33.68 -47.28
CA PHE A 941 -14.60 -34.15 -46.04
C PHE A 941 -15.87 -34.94 -46.33
N VAL A 942 -15.91 -36.18 -45.87
CA VAL A 942 -17.10 -37.05 -45.98
C VAL A 942 -17.64 -37.22 -44.57
N PHE A 943 -18.86 -36.74 -44.34
CA PHE A 943 -19.52 -36.90 -43.05
C PHE A 943 -19.87 -38.38 -42.83
N SER A 944 -19.14 -39.06 -41.94
CA SER A 944 -19.40 -40.43 -41.54
C SER A 944 -20.49 -40.46 -40.46
N ASN A 945 -21.76 -40.38 -40.87
CA ASN A 945 -22.84 -40.87 -40.00
C ASN A 945 -23.11 -42.32 -40.43
N GLU A 946 -23.00 -43.29 -39.51
CA GLU A 946 -23.40 -44.67 -39.81
C GLU A 946 -24.86 -44.75 -40.28
N GLU A 947 -25.70 -43.83 -39.84
CA GLU A 947 -27.07 -43.65 -40.35
C GLU A 947 -27.13 -43.28 -41.85
N VAL A 948 -26.13 -42.59 -42.38
CA VAL A 948 -26.04 -42.25 -43.81
C VAL A 948 -25.47 -43.39 -44.63
N LYS A 949 -24.56 -44.22 -44.08
CA LYS A 949 -24.16 -45.50 -44.71
C LYS A 949 -25.36 -46.46 -44.76
N LEU A 950 -26.16 -46.51 -43.69
CA LEU A 950 -27.39 -47.30 -43.65
C LEU A 950 -28.45 -46.73 -44.59
N CYS A 951 -28.67 -45.42 -44.64
CA CYS A 951 -29.61 -44.80 -45.59
C CYS A 951 -29.14 -44.93 -47.04
N ARG A 952 -27.83 -44.83 -47.35
CA ARG A 952 -27.32 -45.09 -48.71
C ARG A 952 -27.41 -46.57 -49.07
N SER A 953 -27.13 -47.48 -48.14
CA SER A 953 -27.30 -48.92 -48.35
C SER A 953 -28.77 -49.27 -48.56
N ILE A 954 -29.66 -48.76 -47.72
CA ILE A 954 -31.11 -48.94 -47.84
C ILE A 954 -31.62 -48.29 -49.13
N LEU A 955 -31.21 -47.07 -49.49
CA LEU A 955 -31.60 -46.42 -50.75
C LEU A 955 -31.01 -47.10 -51.99
N LEU A 956 -29.78 -47.63 -51.96
CA LEU A 956 -29.25 -48.44 -53.06
C LEU A 956 -29.98 -49.77 -53.16
N THR A 957 -30.29 -50.39 -52.03
CA THR A 957 -31.02 -51.67 -51.98
C THR A 957 -32.47 -51.47 -52.40
N PHE A 958 -33.11 -50.37 -52.01
CA PHE A 958 -34.46 -49.97 -52.46
C PHE A 958 -34.44 -49.55 -53.92
N ALA A 959 -33.43 -48.83 -54.42
CA ALA A 959 -33.30 -48.50 -55.84
C ALA A 959 -33.02 -49.75 -56.69
N LEU A 960 -32.25 -50.71 -56.20
CA LEU A 960 -32.03 -52.01 -56.85
C LEU A 960 -33.29 -52.89 -56.81
N LEU A 961 -34.05 -52.88 -55.71
CA LEU A 961 -35.34 -53.57 -55.60
C LEU A 961 -36.44 -52.92 -56.45
N VAL A 962 -36.48 -51.59 -56.55
CA VAL A 962 -37.44 -50.85 -57.38
C VAL A 962 -37.08 -50.97 -58.87
N CYS A 963 -35.79 -51.02 -59.23
CA CYS A 963 -35.36 -51.35 -60.59
C CYS A 963 -35.58 -52.83 -60.96
N ALA A 964 -35.59 -53.75 -59.99
CA ALA A 964 -35.94 -55.15 -60.21
C ALA A 964 -37.47 -55.40 -60.28
N ASN A 965 -38.27 -54.64 -59.53
CA ASN A 965 -39.73 -54.80 -59.46
C ASN A 965 -40.53 -53.90 -60.42
N SER A 966 -39.90 -52.94 -61.12
CA SER A 966 -40.58 -52.07 -62.10
C SER A 966 -40.87 -52.73 -63.46
N ARG A 967 -40.75 -54.06 -63.57
CA ARG A 967 -41.30 -54.84 -64.70
C ARG A 967 -42.74 -55.32 -64.50
N SER A 968 -43.39 -55.02 -63.38
CA SER A 968 -44.77 -55.47 -63.18
C SER A 968 -45.61 -54.49 -62.36
N PHE A 969 -46.63 -53.97 -63.04
CA PHE A 969 -47.88 -53.39 -62.55
C PHE A 969 -47.99 -51.88 -62.32
N SER A 970 -49.01 -51.39 -63.03
CA SER A 970 -49.58 -50.06 -63.12
C SER A 970 -50.59 -49.76 -62.02
N SER A 971 -50.96 -48.48 -61.99
CA SER A 971 -52.23 -47.85 -61.58
C SER A 971 -52.55 -47.69 -60.09
N ASP A 972 -52.78 -46.40 -59.78
CA ASP A 972 -53.67 -45.83 -58.75
C ASP A 972 -53.31 -45.99 -57.27
N ALA A 973 -52.92 -44.88 -56.61
CA ALA A 973 -53.87 -44.06 -55.85
C ALA A 973 -53.14 -43.03 -54.95
N SER A 974 -53.76 -41.86 -54.85
CA SER A 974 -53.44 -40.68 -54.05
C SER A 974 -53.41 -40.90 -52.53
N ARG A 975 -52.35 -40.44 -51.86
CA ARG A 975 -52.39 -39.53 -50.71
C ARG A 975 -50.99 -39.01 -50.36
#